data_AF-A0A6H0S011-F1
#
_entry.id   AF-A0A6H0S011-F1
#
_cell.length_a   1.000
_cell.length_b   1.000
_cell.length_c   1.000
_cell.angle_alpha   90.00
_cell.angle_beta   90.00
_cell.angle_gamma   90.00
#
_symmetry.space_group_name_H-M   'P 1'
#
loop_
_entity.id
_entity.type
_entity.pdbx_description
1 polymer ?
#
loop_
_entity_poly.entity_id
_entity_poly.type
_entity_poly.pdbx_seq_one_letter_code
_entity_poly.pdbx_strand_id
1 'polypeptide(L)'
;MLTPATYDVRRLGAQLRSELRGTVGDDATAKGLYAVDASNYRVVPDLVVVPADVDDLAAAVLLTAAAGAPVTLRGGGTSMAGNAIGGVVIDASRHVNRIVDIDAAAGTAVVEPGVVLTSLLAAARPHRLTFGADPSSAGRATLGGMIANNACGAHSVAWGTTADNVRSLDVLLADGTRVTVTAGGDRHELITRAGREGELHRQLTGFTDAHEAAIRRGFGRFTRQISGYALHELLPEHGYNVAALLCGSEGGFAATLRATVALTPVPAARVLCVLGFTDSIASAECVPAVLAHRPLTMESINDQLVDRLPGEVRRAAIAAGLPGGRAWVLVEMGGEDLVSATAAAEEMLAALKDSGSPATASLVTEPTAQAVLWRCRTDAAGLATRRADGAEAWGGWEDAAVPPQRLADYLRGLDAIMGRYGLSGASYGHFGEGCMHMRIDFDLLSSEGVAAYRAFVEEATDLVVALGGSVSGEHGDGRARSEMLGRMYGADGLALLAGMKDIWDPARVLNPGVIVDPPALDAGIRHVGPAKDRKLLTLFAYTDDHHDFAQAQRRCVGIGKCRQSAGGVMCPSYQATREEQHSTRGRAHLLWEMLHGDLVTDGWRSTEVRDALDLCLSCKGCLSDCPVNVDMATYKAEFTHHHYAGRPWARPLSHWSMGWLPLWSRVAAKAPKLANRLARGPLVKRLGGIAPQRDIPAFAEQTFTSWFAGRPEREGTRGPVLLWPDSFTDHLAPHVGKAAVEVLEDAGYRVVLPDGPVCCGLTWISTGQLKTARNQLQRSLSRLAPHLDAGIPIVGLEPSCTAALRRDAPELLADDPRAAQAAAAMHTFAEFIVASGWQPPRLHAQALVQTHCHQHAVLGFDADRALMAAAGIAADIPDSGCCGLAGNFGFERGHYEVSQTVGERVLLPAVRKADPTTVVIADGFSCRTQIAHGTPRRAVHLAELLAQGVRAQRSINC
;
A
#
# COMPACT_ATOMS: atom_id res chain seq x y z
N MET A 1 30.12 23.56 -6.22
CA MET A 1 29.13 23.48 -7.32
C MET A 1 29.86 23.40 -8.65
N LEU A 2 30.19 22.17 -9.10
CA LEU A 2 30.49 21.94 -10.51
C LEU A 2 29.16 22.09 -11.24
N THR A 3 29.05 23.06 -12.13
CA THR A 3 27.94 23.12 -13.09
C THR A 3 27.98 21.83 -13.89
N PRO A 4 26.94 20.98 -13.90
CA PRO A 4 26.92 19.81 -14.75
C PRO A 4 27.20 20.26 -16.19
N ALA A 5 28.00 19.48 -16.93
CA ALA A 5 28.03 19.65 -18.38
C ALA A 5 26.58 19.70 -18.85
N THR A 6 26.18 20.80 -19.48
CA THR A 6 24.79 21.00 -19.90
C THR A 6 24.52 19.99 -21.01
N TYR A 7 23.97 18.84 -20.64
CA TYR A 7 23.58 17.82 -21.58
C TYR A 7 22.24 18.19 -22.22
N ASP A 8 22.07 17.83 -23.50
CA ASP A 8 20.85 18.13 -24.23
C ASP A 8 19.78 17.05 -23.95
N VAL A 9 18.85 17.37 -23.04
CA VAL A 9 17.74 16.49 -22.65
C VAL A 9 16.90 16.06 -23.85
N ARG A 10 16.68 16.94 -24.84
CA ARG A 10 15.85 16.62 -26.02
C ARG A 10 16.58 15.62 -26.92
N ARG A 11 17.87 15.86 -27.15
CA ARG A 11 18.72 14.94 -27.94
C ARG A 11 18.82 13.58 -27.27
N LEU A 12 19.08 13.54 -25.95
CA LEU A 12 19.14 12.30 -25.20
C LEU A 12 17.81 11.55 -25.23
N GLY A 13 16.69 12.25 -25.01
CA GLY A 13 15.36 11.64 -25.09
C GLY A 13 15.04 11.06 -26.47
N ALA A 14 15.45 11.74 -27.55
CA ALA A 14 15.28 11.21 -28.91
C ALA A 14 16.14 9.96 -29.15
N GLN A 15 17.39 9.96 -28.67
CA GLN A 15 18.30 8.81 -28.78
C GLN A 15 17.80 7.61 -27.97
N LEU A 16 17.37 7.81 -26.72
CA LEU A 16 16.84 6.73 -25.90
C LEU A 16 15.59 6.11 -26.55
N ARG A 17 14.71 6.92 -27.17
CA ARG A 17 13.55 6.40 -27.90
C ARG A 17 13.90 5.62 -29.17
N SER A 18 15.02 5.93 -29.82
CA SER A 18 15.44 5.21 -31.03
C SER A 18 16.16 3.90 -30.70
N GLU A 19 16.91 3.86 -29.59
CA GLU A 19 17.77 2.73 -29.23
C GLU A 19 17.09 1.72 -28.29
N LEU A 20 16.08 2.13 -27.51
CA LEU A 20 15.42 1.29 -26.52
C LEU A 20 14.08 0.75 -27.02
N ARG A 21 13.71 -0.46 -26.57
CA ARG A 21 12.37 -1.04 -26.77
C ARG A 21 11.38 -0.61 -25.69
N GLY A 22 11.89 -0.23 -24.52
CA GLY A 22 11.14 0.32 -23.41
C GLY A 22 10.56 1.71 -23.69
N THR A 23 9.93 2.30 -22.68
CA THR A 23 9.28 3.61 -22.82
C THR A 23 10.15 4.73 -22.26
N VAL A 24 10.15 5.88 -22.94
CA VAL A 24 10.83 7.12 -22.49
C VAL A 24 9.81 8.25 -22.40
N GLY A 25 9.53 8.69 -21.19
CA GLY A 25 8.60 9.77 -20.88
C GLY A 25 9.32 11.07 -20.52
N ASP A 26 8.88 12.18 -21.11
CA ASP A 26 9.33 13.55 -20.83
C ASP A 26 8.17 14.52 -20.55
N ASP A 27 6.94 14.01 -20.57
CA ASP A 27 5.72 14.76 -20.30
C ASP A 27 5.47 14.98 -18.80
N ALA A 28 4.50 15.85 -18.48
CA ALA A 28 4.16 16.20 -17.11
C ALA A 28 3.66 15.00 -16.28
N THR A 29 2.97 14.03 -16.91
CA THR A 29 2.50 12.81 -16.24
C THR A 29 3.68 11.97 -15.78
N ALA A 30 4.59 11.61 -16.70
CA ALA A 30 5.78 10.83 -16.39
C ALA A 30 6.64 11.53 -15.34
N LYS A 31 6.89 12.84 -15.51
CA LYS A 31 7.69 13.61 -14.55
C LYS A 31 7.05 13.68 -13.17
N GLY A 32 5.75 13.93 -13.08
CA GLY A 32 5.04 14.07 -11.81
C GLY A 32 4.97 12.76 -11.02
N LEU A 33 4.80 11.63 -11.71
CA LEU A 33 4.77 10.30 -11.07
C LEU A 33 6.11 9.92 -10.43
N TYR A 34 7.22 10.40 -10.99
CA TYR A 34 8.59 10.04 -10.61
C TYR A 34 9.35 11.16 -9.89
N ALA A 35 8.71 12.30 -9.60
CA ALA A 35 9.31 13.43 -8.89
C ALA A 35 9.55 13.16 -7.40
N VAL A 36 8.89 12.16 -6.83
CA VAL A 36 8.98 11.81 -5.40
C VAL A 36 9.14 10.30 -5.19
N ASP A 37 9.73 9.93 -4.07
CA ASP A 37 9.66 8.59 -3.46
C ASP A 37 8.87 8.67 -2.13
N ALA A 38 9.15 7.81 -1.15
CA ALA A 38 8.48 7.85 0.14
C ALA A 38 9.12 8.84 1.14
N SER A 39 10.11 9.62 0.70
CA SER A 39 10.75 10.67 1.50
C SER A 39 9.98 12.00 1.50
N ASN A 40 10.50 12.98 2.25
CA ASN A 40 9.99 14.34 2.26
C ASN A 40 10.44 15.19 1.06
N TYR A 41 11.17 14.63 0.09
CA TYR A 41 11.81 15.38 -0.99
C TYR A 41 11.04 15.28 -2.31
N ARG A 42 11.14 16.35 -3.12
CA ARG A 42 10.67 16.40 -4.50
C ARG A 42 11.78 16.92 -5.41
N VAL A 43 12.09 16.15 -6.45
CA VAL A 43 13.00 16.54 -7.53
C VAL A 43 12.39 16.07 -8.85
N VAL A 44 11.94 17.02 -9.67
CA VAL A 44 11.34 16.71 -10.98
C VAL A 44 12.42 16.11 -11.88
N PRO A 45 12.22 14.91 -12.45
CA PRO A 45 13.20 14.30 -13.34
C PRO A 45 13.21 14.98 -14.72
N ASP A 46 14.34 14.89 -15.40
CA ASP A 46 14.51 15.37 -16.77
C ASP A 46 13.80 14.44 -17.76
N LEU A 47 13.98 13.13 -17.56
CA LEU A 47 13.40 12.03 -18.33
C LEU A 47 13.09 10.85 -17.40
N VAL A 48 12.11 10.03 -17.78
CA VAL A 48 11.80 8.75 -17.15
C VAL A 48 11.92 7.64 -18.19
N VAL A 49 12.72 6.62 -17.89
CA VAL A 49 12.94 5.45 -18.75
C VAL A 49 12.42 4.21 -18.02
N VAL A 50 11.59 3.43 -18.70
CA VAL A 50 11.16 2.11 -18.24
C VAL A 50 11.68 1.08 -19.25
N PRO A 51 12.82 0.42 -18.99
CA PRO A 51 13.42 -0.55 -19.90
C PRO A 51 12.52 -1.77 -20.11
N ALA A 52 12.58 -2.36 -21.31
CA ALA A 52 11.81 -3.58 -21.62
C ALA A 52 12.41 -4.85 -21.03
N ASP A 53 13.74 -4.86 -20.79
CA ASP A 53 14.49 -5.96 -20.18
C ASP A 53 15.86 -5.47 -19.68
N VAL A 54 16.74 -6.40 -19.31
CA VAL A 54 18.08 -6.11 -18.77
C VAL A 54 19.03 -5.47 -19.79
N ASP A 55 18.89 -5.76 -21.08
CA ASP A 55 19.75 -5.17 -22.11
C ASP A 55 19.32 -3.73 -22.41
N ASP A 56 18.00 -3.47 -22.41
CA ASP A 56 17.46 -2.11 -22.43
C ASP A 56 17.91 -1.31 -21.20
N LEU A 57 17.92 -1.92 -20.00
CA LEU A 57 18.43 -1.27 -18.78
C LEU A 57 19.91 -0.88 -18.95
N ALA A 58 20.74 -1.81 -19.45
CA ALA A 58 22.14 -1.54 -19.68
C ALA A 58 22.37 -0.43 -20.71
N ALA A 59 21.63 -0.46 -21.83
CA ALA A 59 21.69 0.56 -22.85
C ALA A 59 21.23 1.94 -22.33
N ALA A 60 20.16 1.98 -21.53
CA ALA A 60 19.65 3.22 -20.95
C ALA A 60 20.70 3.89 -20.04
N VAL A 61 21.36 3.11 -19.18
CA VAL A 61 22.43 3.60 -18.29
C VAL A 61 23.61 4.11 -19.12
N LEU A 62 24.10 3.31 -20.08
CA LEU A 62 25.24 3.66 -20.92
C LEU A 62 25.00 4.95 -21.72
N LEU A 63 23.86 5.03 -22.42
CA LEU A 63 23.54 6.19 -23.27
C LEU A 63 23.37 7.48 -22.44
N THR A 64 22.76 7.36 -21.27
CA THR A 64 22.57 8.49 -20.34
C THR A 64 23.91 8.95 -19.77
N ALA A 65 24.74 8.02 -19.28
CA ALA A 65 26.07 8.32 -18.75
C ALA A 65 27.00 8.92 -19.81
N ALA A 66 26.99 8.38 -21.04
CA ALA A 66 27.78 8.89 -22.16
C ALA A 66 27.37 10.33 -22.58
N ALA A 67 26.13 10.73 -22.33
CA ALA A 67 25.67 12.10 -22.54
C ALA A 67 26.10 13.05 -21.41
N GLY A 68 26.72 12.55 -20.33
CA GLY A 68 27.04 13.33 -19.12
C GLY A 68 25.81 13.64 -18.26
N ALA A 69 24.70 12.93 -18.48
CA ALA A 69 23.45 13.13 -17.76
C ALA A 69 23.43 12.36 -16.43
N PRO A 70 22.87 12.91 -15.35
CA PRO A 70 22.63 12.19 -14.11
C PRO A 70 21.75 10.95 -14.32
N VAL A 71 22.24 9.79 -13.90
CA VAL A 71 21.55 8.50 -13.92
C VAL A 71 21.03 8.19 -12.53
N THR A 72 19.71 8.07 -12.38
CA THR A 72 19.08 7.64 -11.13
C THR A 72 18.38 6.31 -11.35
N LEU A 73 18.91 5.25 -10.74
CA LEU A 73 18.28 3.93 -10.79
C LEU A 73 17.12 3.86 -9.80
N ARG A 74 16.00 3.30 -10.24
CA ARG A 74 14.79 3.18 -9.42
C ARG A 74 14.21 1.78 -9.45
N GLY A 75 13.86 1.29 -8.26
CA GLY A 75 13.04 0.10 -8.05
C GLY A 75 11.57 0.46 -7.83
N GLY A 76 10.98 -0.04 -6.73
CA GLY A 76 9.59 0.28 -6.36
C GLY A 76 9.32 1.75 -5.99
N GLY A 77 10.36 2.59 -5.88
CA GLY A 77 10.25 3.99 -5.45
C GLY A 77 9.79 4.13 -4.00
N THR A 78 10.22 3.22 -3.13
CA THR A 78 9.80 3.11 -1.72
C THR A 78 10.84 3.61 -0.74
N SER A 79 11.93 4.21 -1.22
CA SER A 79 12.95 4.81 -0.36
C SER A 79 12.37 5.97 0.43
N MET A 80 12.82 6.10 1.68
CA MET A 80 12.48 7.22 2.57
C MET A 80 13.63 8.23 2.70
N ALA A 81 14.72 8.02 1.95
CA ALA A 81 15.89 8.87 1.98
C ALA A 81 15.93 9.89 0.83
N GLY A 82 15.04 9.78 -0.16
CA GLY A 82 15.04 10.69 -1.31
C GLY A 82 16.16 10.40 -2.28
N ASN A 83 16.66 9.16 -2.37
CA ASN A 83 17.75 8.75 -3.25
C ASN A 83 17.29 8.11 -4.57
N ALA A 84 15.98 7.94 -4.74
CA ALA A 84 15.40 7.31 -5.93
C ALA A 84 14.74 8.33 -6.90
N ILE A 85 15.16 9.60 -6.85
CA ILE A 85 14.56 10.74 -7.60
C ILE A 85 15.61 11.69 -8.19
N GLY A 86 15.22 12.42 -9.24
CA GLY A 86 16.04 13.43 -9.93
C GLY A 86 16.82 12.89 -11.14
N GLY A 87 17.27 13.79 -12.02
CA GLY A 87 18.03 13.41 -13.22
C GLY A 87 17.19 12.62 -14.24
N VAL A 88 17.83 11.69 -14.95
CA VAL A 88 17.15 10.66 -15.75
C VAL A 88 16.87 9.45 -14.87
N VAL A 89 15.59 9.25 -14.55
CA VAL A 89 15.14 8.13 -13.71
C VAL A 89 14.93 6.89 -14.57
N ILE A 90 15.62 5.79 -14.24
CA ILE A 90 15.50 4.50 -14.94
C ILE A 90 14.83 3.48 -14.01
N ASP A 91 13.57 3.13 -14.26
CA ASP A 91 12.74 2.26 -13.42
C ASP A 91 12.77 0.79 -13.88
N ALA A 92 13.54 -0.05 -13.19
CA ALA A 92 13.68 -1.47 -13.51
C ALA A 92 12.51 -2.35 -13.01
N SER A 93 11.59 -1.81 -12.19
CA SER A 93 10.63 -2.63 -11.43
C SER A 93 9.52 -3.27 -12.28
N ARG A 94 9.24 -2.72 -13.46
CA ARG A 94 8.10 -3.14 -14.28
C ARG A 94 8.38 -4.39 -15.12
N HIS A 95 9.52 -4.42 -15.80
CA HIS A 95 9.83 -5.46 -16.79
C HIS A 95 11.13 -6.23 -16.51
N VAL A 96 12.07 -5.66 -15.75
CA VAL A 96 13.37 -6.29 -15.44
C VAL A 96 13.28 -7.02 -14.10
N ASN A 97 12.31 -7.93 -14.00
CA ASN A 97 11.87 -8.53 -12.73
C ASN A 97 11.75 -10.06 -12.76
N ARG A 98 12.59 -10.74 -13.54
CA ARG A 98 12.64 -12.20 -13.58
C ARG A 98 13.45 -12.79 -12.43
N ILE A 99 12.91 -13.85 -11.84
CA ILE A 99 13.69 -14.83 -11.08
C ILE A 99 14.28 -15.77 -12.13
N VAL A 100 15.59 -15.70 -12.34
CA VAL A 100 16.29 -16.43 -13.40
C VAL A 100 16.48 -17.88 -13.02
N ASP A 101 16.87 -18.15 -11.77
CA ASP A 101 17.11 -19.49 -11.25
C ASP A 101 16.94 -19.55 -9.73
N ILE A 102 16.57 -20.73 -9.19
CA ILE A 102 16.58 -21.06 -7.76
C ILE A 102 17.24 -22.43 -7.61
N ASP A 103 18.43 -22.45 -7.00
CA ASP A 103 19.12 -23.67 -6.59
C ASP A 103 18.81 -23.95 -5.12
N ALA A 104 17.84 -24.84 -4.90
CA ALA A 104 17.43 -25.24 -3.56
C ALA A 104 18.51 -26.03 -2.80
N ALA A 105 19.43 -26.70 -3.51
CA ALA A 105 20.50 -27.48 -2.89
C ALA A 105 21.64 -26.57 -2.43
N ALA A 106 22.01 -25.58 -3.25
CA ALA A 106 22.98 -24.55 -2.88
C ALA A 106 22.38 -23.48 -1.95
N GLY A 107 21.05 -23.38 -1.86
CA GLY A 107 20.38 -22.33 -1.11
C GLY A 107 20.62 -20.96 -1.74
N THR A 108 20.49 -20.84 -3.06
CA THR A 108 20.74 -19.59 -3.79
C THR A 108 19.67 -19.31 -4.83
N ALA A 109 19.58 -18.04 -5.24
CA ALA A 109 18.76 -17.62 -6.38
C ALA A 109 19.48 -16.59 -7.23
N VAL A 110 19.25 -16.62 -8.54
CA VAL A 110 19.70 -15.58 -9.48
C VAL A 110 18.49 -14.74 -9.86
N VAL A 111 18.57 -13.43 -9.63
CA VAL A 111 17.43 -12.51 -9.77
C VAL A 111 17.81 -11.25 -10.53
N GLU A 112 16.86 -10.72 -11.30
CA GLU A 112 16.93 -9.38 -11.88
C GLU A 112 16.59 -8.30 -10.84
N PRO A 113 17.10 -7.05 -10.98
CA PRO A 113 16.97 -5.99 -9.98
C PRO A 113 15.53 -5.57 -9.67
N GLY A 114 14.59 -5.76 -10.59
CA GLY A 114 13.19 -5.42 -10.44
C GLY A 114 12.33 -6.47 -9.72
N VAL A 115 12.89 -7.66 -9.37
CA VAL A 115 12.15 -8.69 -8.62
C VAL A 115 11.69 -8.11 -7.30
N VAL A 116 10.38 -8.19 -7.02
CA VAL A 116 9.82 -7.81 -5.71
C VAL A 116 10.08 -8.94 -4.71
N LEU A 117 10.53 -8.61 -3.50
CA LEU A 117 10.95 -9.61 -2.51
C LEU A 117 9.91 -10.71 -2.26
N THR A 118 8.63 -10.35 -2.07
CA THR A 118 7.58 -11.36 -1.86
C THR A 118 7.39 -12.33 -3.02
N SER A 119 7.78 -11.95 -4.24
CA SER A 119 7.78 -12.87 -5.39
C SER A 119 8.89 -13.91 -5.28
N LEU A 120 10.09 -13.51 -4.83
CA LEU A 120 11.17 -14.44 -4.51
C LEU A 120 10.79 -15.36 -3.35
N LEU A 121 10.23 -14.81 -2.26
CA LEU A 121 9.77 -15.61 -1.12
C LEU A 121 8.70 -16.64 -1.53
N ALA A 122 7.74 -16.24 -2.38
CA ALA A 122 6.72 -17.15 -2.88
C ALA A 122 7.31 -18.28 -3.74
N ALA A 123 8.31 -17.98 -4.56
CA ALA A 123 9.00 -18.96 -5.40
C ALA A 123 9.92 -19.90 -4.59
N ALA A 124 10.53 -19.42 -3.50
CA ALA A 124 11.38 -20.20 -2.61
C ALA A 124 10.60 -21.07 -1.61
N ARG A 125 9.34 -20.72 -1.30
CA ARG A 125 8.50 -21.39 -0.30
C ARG A 125 8.38 -22.91 -0.48
N PRO A 126 8.22 -23.50 -1.68
CA PRO A 126 8.17 -24.95 -1.88
C PRO A 126 9.44 -25.68 -1.38
N HIS A 127 10.57 -24.99 -1.30
CA HIS A 127 11.86 -25.51 -0.84
C HIS A 127 12.13 -25.24 0.65
N ARG A 128 11.18 -24.64 1.38
CA ARG A 128 11.35 -24.19 2.79
C ARG A 128 12.49 -23.19 2.97
N LEU A 129 12.75 -22.39 1.94
CA LEU A 129 13.74 -21.33 1.93
C LEU A 129 13.09 -19.96 1.99
N THR A 130 13.78 -19.00 2.60
CA THR A 130 13.45 -17.57 2.67
C THR A 130 14.67 -16.72 2.25
N PHE A 131 14.50 -15.42 2.15
CA PHE A 131 15.60 -14.46 2.06
C PHE A 131 15.79 -13.79 3.42
N GLY A 132 17.04 -13.55 3.85
CA GLY A 132 17.36 -13.12 5.21
C GLY A 132 16.82 -11.73 5.58
N ALA A 133 16.94 -10.76 4.67
CA ALA A 133 16.43 -9.41 4.89
C ALA A 133 14.95 -9.29 4.47
N ASP A 134 14.08 -8.90 5.40
CA ASP A 134 12.63 -8.84 5.21
C ASP A 134 12.02 -7.49 5.60
N PRO A 135 12.31 -6.42 4.85
CA PRO A 135 11.84 -5.09 5.20
C PRO A 135 10.31 -5.05 5.24
N SER A 136 9.74 -4.14 6.03
CA SER A 136 8.29 -3.87 6.01
C SER A 136 7.76 -3.51 4.62
N SER A 137 8.66 -3.17 3.69
CA SER A 137 8.43 -2.91 2.27
C SER A 137 8.40 -4.13 1.33
N ALA A 138 8.62 -5.35 1.82
CA ALA A 138 8.79 -6.59 1.05
C ALA A 138 7.78 -6.82 -0.10
N GLY A 139 6.52 -6.43 0.09
CA GLY A 139 5.46 -6.57 -0.94
C GLY A 139 5.58 -5.62 -2.14
N ARG A 140 6.53 -4.67 -2.12
CA ARG A 140 6.77 -3.69 -3.19
C ARG A 140 8.24 -3.28 -3.38
N ALA A 141 9.11 -3.54 -2.40
CA ALA A 141 10.54 -3.35 -2.51
C ALA A 141 11.14 -4.36 -3.50
N THR A 142 12.00 -3.86 -4.37
CA THR A 142 12.69 -4.69 -5.37
C THR A 142 14.09 -5.05 -4.87
N LEU A 143 14.61 -6.21 -5.26
CA LEU A 143 15.93 -6.69 -4.82
C LEU A 143 17.05 -5.69 -5.17
N GLY A 144 17.01 -5.05 -6.33
CA GLY A 144 17.97 -4.01 -6.69
C GLY A 144 17.90 -2.78 -5.77
N GLY A 145 16.70 -2.40 -5.31
CA GLY A 145 16.53 -1.33 -4.34
C GLY A 145 16.98 -1.73 -2.93
N MET A 146 16.80 -3.00 -2.56
CA MET A 146 17.30 -3.54 -1.29
C MET A 146 18.83 -3.56 -1.27
N ILE A 147 19.46 -4.01 -2.36
CA ILE A 147 20.92 -3.95 -2.54
C ILE A 147 21.39 -2.49 -2.43
N ALA A 148 20.79 -1.58 -3.21
CA ALA A 148 21.20 -0.17 -3.23
C ALA A 148 21.14 0.50 -1.85
N ASN A 149 20.22 0.14 -0.96
CA ASN A 149 20.10 0.74 0.38
C ASN A 149 20.71 -0.12 1.51
N ASN A 150 21.27 -1.29 1.18
CA ASN A 150 21.56 -2.34 2.15
C ASN A 150 20.39 -2.61 3.11
N ALA A 151 19.19 -2.79 2.54
CA ALA A 151 17.96 -2.92 3.30
C ALA A 151 18.03 -4.11 4.27
N CYS A 152 17.31 -3.98 5.37
CA CYS A 152 17.25 -4.99 6.42
C CYS A 152 15.78 -5.36 6.71
N GLY A 153 15.48 -5.90 7.88
CA GLY A 153 14.10 -6.24 8.23
C GLY A 153 13.92 -6.64 9.68
N ALA A 154 12.82 -7.29 9.99
CA ALA A 154 12.55 -7.76 11.34
C ALA A 154 13.50 -8.90 11.74
N HIS A 155 13.98 -9.70 10.78
CA HIS A 155 14.80 -10.88 11.04
C HIS A 155 16.30 -10.68 10.79
N SER A 156 16.76 -9.45 10.50
CA SER A 156 18.19 -9.19 10.27
C SER A 156 19.05 -9.43 11.51
N VAL A 157 18.48 -9.38 12.72
CA VAL A 157 19.18 -9.82 13.94
C VAL A 157 19.65 -11.29 13.87
N ALA A 158 18.94 -12.13 13.11
CA ALA A 158 19.27 -13.54 12.93
C ALA A 158 20.00 -13.83 11.61
N TRP A 159 19.66 -13.11 10.53
CA TRP A 159 20.10 -13.44 9.17
C TRP A 159 20.88 -12.33 8.46
N GLY A 160 21.20 -11.24 9.16
CA GLY A 160 21.96 -10.12 8.65
C GLY A 160 21.19 -9.22 7.69
N THR A 161 21.92 -8.27 7.14
CA THR A 161 21.48 -7.25 6.18
C THR A 161 21.37 -7.82 4.76
N THR A 162 20.95 -7.01 3.78
CA THR A 162 21.00 -7.45 2.37
C THR A 162 22.42 -7.81 1.93
N ALA A 163 23.43 -7.06 2.38
CA ALA A 163 24.84 -7.32 2.06
C ALA A 163 25.29 -8.74 2.47
N ASP A 164 24.87 -9.19 3.66
CA ASP A 164 25.19 -10.54 4.18
C ASP A 164 24.58 -11.67 3.33
N ASN A 165 23.54 -11.34 2.56
CA ASN A 165 22.80 -12.28 1.74
C ASN A 165 23.16 -12.17 0.24
N VAL A 166 24.06 -11.27 -0.18
CA VAL A 166 24.53 -11.16 -1.57
C VAL A 166 25.78 -12.01 -1.78
N ARG A 167 25.80 -12.82 -2.84
CA ARG A 167 26.96 -13.65 -3.22
C ARG A 167 27.75 -13.07 -4.38
N SER A 168 27.04 -12.56 -5.38
CA SER A 168 27.66 -11.85 -6.51
C SER A 168 26.66 -10.89 -7.16
N LEU A 169 27.20 -9.87 -7.82
CA LEU A 169 26.44 -8.90 -8.60
C LEU A 169 27.05 -8.81 -9.99
N ASP A 170 26.22 -8.96 -11.02
CA ASP A 170 26.56 -8.53 -12.38
C ASP A 170 26.19 -7.07 -12.51
N VAL A 171 27.17 -6.21 -12.76
CA VAL A 171 26.99 -4.76 -12.76
C VAL A 171 27.49 -4.11 -14.04
N LEU A 172 26.94 -2.94 -14.34
CA LEU A 172 27.39 -2.07 -15.43
C LEU A 172 27.97 -0.78 -14.86
N LEU A 173 29.22 -0.50 -15.21
CA LEU A 173 29.87 0.78 -14.89
C LEU A 173 29.37 1.89 -15.82
N ALA A 174 29.58 3.15 -15.44
CA ALA A 174 29.18 4.32 -16.24
C ALA A 174 29.81 4.35 -17.64
N ASP A 175 30.99 3.73 -17.83
CA ASP A 175 31.69 3.61 -19.11
C ASP A 175 31.18 2.45 -20.00
N GLY A 176 30.19 1.68 -19.53
CA GLY A 176 29.62 0.53 -20.24
C GLY A 176 30.32 -0.79 -19.99
N THR A 177 31.38 -0.83 -19.17
CA THR A 177 32.03 -2.08 -18.78
C THR A 177 31.08 -2.91 -17.92
N ARG A 178 30.85 -4.17 -18.32
CA ARG A 178 30.16 -5.17 -17.49
C ARG A 178 31.17 -5.91 -16.64
N VAL A 179 30.92 -5.99 -15.34
CA VAL A 179 31.78 -6.66 -14.36
C VAL A 179 30.94 -7.54 -13.44
N THR A 180 31.46 -8.70 -13.06
CA THR A 180 30.89 -9.51 -11.97
C THR A 180 31.73 -9.32 -10.72
N VAL A 181 31.11 -8.80 -9.66
CA VAL A 181 31.74 -8.64 -8.34
C VAL A 181 31.18 -9.68 -7.37
N THR A 182 32.00 -10.16 -6.44
CA THR A 182 31.67 -11.31 -5.58
C THR A 182 31.82 -10.97 -4.10
N ALA A 183 31.24 -11.82 -3.25
CA ALA A 183 31.34 -11.73 -1.79
C ALA A 183 32.69 -12.17 -1.21
N GLY A 184 33.69 -12.31 -2.09
CA GLY A 184 35.03 -12.75 -1.77
C GLY A 184 35.78 -13.10 -3.04
N GLY A 185 37.09 -12.94 -3.05
CA GLY A 185 37.93 -13.24 -4.21
C GLY A 185 39.41 -13.11 -3.91
N ASP A 186 40.23 -13.79 -4.71
CA ASP A 186 41.68 -13.60 -4.64
C ASP A 186 42.04 -12.25 -5.25
N ARG A 187 42.31 -11.27 -4.37
CA ARG A 187 42.74 -9.93 -4.75
C ARG A 187 43.95 -9.95 -5.69
N HIS A 188 44.88 -10.91 -5.53
CA HIS A 188 46.05 -11.02 -6.40
C HIS A 188 45.67 -11.43 -7.83
N GLU A 189 44.74 -12.38 -7.96
CA GLU A 189 44.17 -12.74 -9.26
C GLU A 189 43.47 -11.54 -9.90
N LEU A 190 42.58 -10.88 -9.16
CA LEU A 190 41.74 -9.79 -9.67
C LEU A 190 42.54 -8.60 -10.20
N ILE A 191 43.63 -8.19 -9.52
CA ILE A 191 44.46 -7.07 -9.96
C ILE A 191 45.29 -7.38 -11.21
N THR A 192 45.49 -8.66 -11.54
CA THR A 192 46.24 -9.10 -12.74
C THR A 192 45.36 -9.18 -13.98
N ARG A 193 44.03 -9.07 -13.84
CA ARG A 193 43.10 -9.06 -14.97
C ARG A 193 43.41 -7.88 -15.91
N ALA A 194 43.23 -8.11 -17.20
CA ALA A 194 43.41 -7.08 -18.22
C ALA A 194 42.20 -6.14 -18.28
N GLY A 195 42.38 -4.95 -18.86
CA GLY A 195 41.29 -4.01 -19.13
C GLY A 195 40.77 -3.27 -17.90
N ARG A 196 39.54 -2.75 -18.02
CA ARG A 196 38.93 -1.86 -17.01
C ARG A 196 38.64 -2.58 -15.69
N GLU A 197 38.27 -3.86 -15.74
CA GLU A 197 38.01 -4.66 -14.53
C GLU A 197 39.25 -4.79 -13.64
N GLY A 198 40.40 -5.19 -14.21
CA GLY A 198 41.63 -5.27 -13.43
C GLY A 198 42.12 -3.90 -12.94
N GLU A 199 41.85 -2.84 -13.71
CA GLU A 199 42.14 -1.47 -13.27
C GLU A 199 41.30 -1.05 -12.07
N LEU A 200 40.00 -1.32 -12.09
CA LEU A 200 39.11 -1.11 -10.95
C LEU A 200 39.65 -1.83 -9.72
N HIS A 201 39.99 -3.11 -9.84
CA HIS A 201 40.52 -3.87 -8.70
C HIS A 201 41.87 -3.34 -8.20
N ARG A 202 42.78 -2.87 -9.08
CA ARG A 202 44.03 -2.22 -8.67
C ARG A 202 43.78 -0.92 -7.91
N GLN A 203 42.82 -0.11 -8.35
CA GLN A 203 42.46 1.14 -7.69
C GLN A 203 41.82 0.88 -6.32
N LEU A 204 40.87 -0.06 -6.22
CA LEU A 204 40.26 -0.47 -4.94
C LEU A 204 41.33 -1.00 -3.97
N THR A 205 42.19 -1.89 -4.46
CA THR A 205 43.36 -2.44 -3.76
C THR A 205 44.25 -1.33 -3.19
N GLY A 206 44.71 -0.41 -4.04
CA GLY A 206 45.59 0.68 -3.63
C GLY A 206 44.93 1.65 -2.65
N PHE A 207 43.64 1.94 -2.85
CA PHE A 207 42.86 2.77 -1.94
C PHE A 207 42.73 2.13 -0.56
N THR A 208 42.35 0.85 -0.50
CA THR A 208 42.18 0.14 0.77
C THR A 208 43.49 0.05 1.55
N ASP A 209 44.61 -0.27 0.89
CA ASP A 209 45.92 -0.35 1.56
C ASP A 209 46.38 0.99 2.10
N ALA A 210 46.21 2.06 1.31
CA ALA A 210 46.62 3.41 1.71
C ALA A 210 45.81 3.95 2.91
N HIS A 211 44.59 3.44 3.10
CA HIS A 211 43.62 3.97 4.08
C HIS A 211 43.17 2.95 5.13
N GLU A 212 43.82 1.78 5.21
CA GLU A 212 43.40 0.64 6.04
C GLU A 212 43.07 1.03 7.48
N ALA A 213 43.99 1.76 8.13
CA ALA A 213 43.85 2.17 9.53
C ALA A 213 42.69 3.16 9.74
N ALA A 214 42.39 4.02 8.76
CA ALA A 214 41.27 4.94 8.85
C ALA A 214 39.94 4.20 8.64
N ILE A 215 39.88 3.29 7.66
CA ILE A 215 38.72 2.47 7.37
C ILE A 215 38.35 1.63 8.60
N ARG A 216 39.31 0.88 9.16
CA ARG A 216 39.11 -0.02 10.30
C ARG A 216 38.63 0.71 11.57
N ARG A 217 38.99 1.98 11.74
CA ARG A 217 38.54 2.80 12.89
C ARG A 217 37.17 3.44 12.68
N GLY A 218 36.84 3.80 11.44
CA GLY A 218 35.67 4.63 11.14
C GLY A 218 34.44 3.86 10.69
N PHE A 219 34.61 2.72 10.00
CA PHE A 219 33.55 2.04 9.26
C PHE A 219 33.31 0.63 9.81
N GLY A 220 32.06 0.16 9.76
CA GLY A 220 31.69 -1.22 10.13
C GLY A 220 31.85 -1.58 11.61
N ARG A 221 31.70 -0.61 12.53
CA ARG A 221 31.93 -0.84 13.97
C ARG A 221 30.82 -1.65 14.66
N PHE A 222 29.64 -1.69 14.05
CA PHE A 222 28.50 -2.51 14.48
C PHE A 222 27.61 -2.80 13.26
N THR A 223 26.73 -3.81 13.37
CA THR A 223 25.98 -4.39 12.25
C THR A 223 25.11 -3.38 11.48
N ARG A 224 24.52 -2.40 12.16
CA ARG A 224 23.67 -1.36 11.55
C ARG A 224 24.39 -0.03 11.30
N GLN A 225 25.72 -0.05 11.15
CA GLN A 225 26.46 1.12 10.67
C GLN A 225 26.38 1.21 9.13
N ILE A 226 25.24 1.66 8.62
CA ILE A 226 24.98 1.69 7.16
C ILE A 226 25.38 3.02 6.51
N SER A 227 25.39 4.13 7.24
CA SER A 227 25.67 5.46 6.64
C SER A 227 27.03 5.52 5.93
N GLY A 228 27.06 6.07 4.73
CA GLY A 228 28.21 6.12 3.82
C GLY A 228 28.38 4.84 3.00
N TYR A 229 29.57 4.64 2.45
CA TYR A 229 29.92 3.40 1.75
C TYR A 229 30.52 2.38 2.72
N ALA A 230 30.24 1.09 2.47
CA ALA A 230 30.75 -0.02 3.26
C ALA A 230 32.24 -0.32 2.99
N LEU A 231 33.12 0.67 3.21
CA LEU A 231 34.55 0.59 2.89
C LEU A 231 35.27 -0.55 3.63
N HIS A 232 34.76 -0.92 4.80
CA HIS A 232 35.30 -2.00 5.65
C HIS A 232 35.21 -3.38 4.97
N GLU A 233 34.26 -3.59 4.06
CA GLU A 233 34.11 -4.85 3.32
C GLU A 233 35.32 -5.16 2.41
N LEU A 234 36.11 -4.15 2.05
CA LEU A 234 37.33 -4.34 1.28
C LEU A 234 38.53 -4.81 2.12
N LEU A 235 38.44 -4.74 3.46
CA LEU A 235 39.55 -5.13 4.32
C LEU A 235 39.79 -6.66 4.25
N PRO A 236 41.05 -7.12 4.45
CA PRO A 236 41.37 -8.54 4.35
C PRO A 236 40.57 -9.43 5.30
N GLU A 237 40.26 -8.97 6.52
CA GLU A 237 39.44 -9.72 7.48
C GLU A 237 37.98 -9.90 7.04
N HIS A 238 37.51 -9.12 6.06
CA HIS A 238 36.19 -9.24 5.42
C HIS A 238 36.28 -9.99 4.07
N GLY A 239 37.45 -10.52 3.69
CA GLY A 239 37.62 -11.35 2.50
C GLY A 239 37.62 -10.60 1.17
N TYR A 240 37.82 -9.28 1.18
CA TYR A 240 37.75 -8.42 -0.01
C TYR A 240 36.40 -8.54 -0.74
N ASN A 241 35.34 -8.21 0.00
CA ASN A 241 33.95 -8.38 -0.41
C ASN A 241 33.45 -7.16 -1.20
N VAL A 242 33.70 -7.17 -2.51
CA VAL A 242 33.28 -6.08 -3.40
C VAL A 242 31.76 -6.08 -3.60
N ALA A 243 31.08 -7.22 -3.53
CA ALA A 243 29.63 -7.27 -3.64
C ALA A 243 28.92 -6.56 -2.47
N ALA A 244 29.40 -6.72 -1.24
CA ALA A 244 28.88 -6.02 -0.07
C ALA A 244 29.22 -4.53 -0.09
N LEU A 245 30.38 -4.13 -0.63
CA LEU A 245 30.69 -2.70 -0.84
C LEU A 245 29.60 -1.99 -1.69
N LEU A 246 29.04 -2.68 -2.68
CA LEU A 246 27.98 -2.12 -3.52
C LEU A 246 26.63 -2.05 -2.81
N CYS A 247 26.45 -2.81 -1.72
CA CYS A 247 25.26 -2.73 -0.90
C CYS A 247 25.30 -1.45 -0.06
N GLY A 248 24.27 -0.61 -0.17
CA GLY A 248 24.27 0.72 0.46
C GLY A 248 24.95 1.81 -0.39
N SER A 249 25.41 1.49 -1.61
CA SER A 249 25.98 2.49 -2.53
C SER A 249 24.94 3.44 -3.13
N GLU A 250 23.66 3.17 -2.92
CA GLU A 250 22.51 3.94 -3.41
C GLU A 250 22.52 4.15 -4.94
N GLY A 251 23.12 3.22 -5.69
CA GLY A 251 23.29 3.34 -7.14
C GLY A 251 24.40 4.31 -7.56
N GLY A 252 25.26 4.73 -6.63
CA GLY A 252 26.37 5.64 -6.89
C GLY A 252 27.60 4.99 -7.54
N PHE A 253 27.73 3.67 -7.56
CA PHE A 253 28.91 3.01 -8.12
C PHE A 253 28.69 2.37 -9.49
N ALA A 254 27.60 1.63 -9.64
CA ALA A 254 27.29 0.86 -10.84
C ALA A 254 25.80 0.52 -10.87
N ALA A 255 25.30 0.15 -12.05
CA ALA A 255 23.95 -0.38 -12.20
C ALA A 255 23.94 -1.90 -12.03
N THR A 256 23.17 -2.41 -11.06
CA THR A 256 22.94 -3.85 -10.90
C THR A 256 22.08 -4.39 -12.04
N LEU A 257 22.61 -5.34 -12.80
CA LEU A 257 21.91 -6.03 -13.88
C LEU A 257 21.33 -7.37 -13.41
N ARG A 258 22.06 -8.10 -12.56
CA ARG A 258 21.62 -9.33 -11.88
C ARG A 258 22.29 -9.47 -10.53
N ALA A 259 21.65 -10.21 -9.63
CA ALA A 259 22.22 -10.57 -8.34
C ALA A 259 22.08 -12.08 -8.10
N THR A 260 23.16 -12.70 -7.62
CA THR A 260 23.09 -14.02 -6.99
C THR A 260 22.97 -13.81 -5.50
N VAL A 261 21.86 -14.27 -4.93
CA VAL A 261 21.54 -14.10 -3.51
C VAL A 261 21.49 -15.44 -2.79
N ALA A 262 21.87 -15.44 -1.51
CA ALA A 262 21.68 -16.55 -0.60
C ALA A 262 20.23 -16.62 -0.13
N LEU A 263 19.74 -17.84 0.07
CA LEU A 263 18.46 -18.14 0.69
C LEU A 263 18.72 -18.94 1.98
N THR A 264 17.94 -18.64 3.00
CA THR A 264 18.08 -19.20 4.34
C THR A 264 16.96 -20.21 4.62
N PRO A 265 17.25 -21.37 5.24
CA PRO A 265 16.21 -22.29 5.70
C PRO A 265 15.27 -21.62 6.72
N VAL A 266 13.96 -21.82 6.55
CA VAL A 266 12.96 -21.35 7.52
C VAL A 266 12.94 -22.30 8.73
N PRO A 267 13.00 -21.80 9.98
CA PRO A 267 12.82 -22.62 11.17
C PRO A 267 11.53 -23.43 11.12
N ALA A 268 11.58 -24.68 11.58
CA ALA A 268 10.44 -25.60 11.51
C ALA A 268 9.28 -25.17 12.44
N ALA A 269 9.61 -24.54 13.57
CA ALA A 269 8.64 -23.93 14.47
C ALA A 269 9.14 -22.58 14.98
N ARG A 270 8.18 -21.72 15.32
CA ARG A 270 8.38 -20.37 15.85
C ARG A 270 7.32 -20.06 16.90
N VAL A 271 7.73 -19.40 17.97
CA VAL A 271 6.83 -18.86 19.01
C VAL A 271 7.09 -17.38 19.20
N LEU A 272 6.07 -16.63 19.59
CA LEU A 272 6.15 -15.19 19.82
C LEU A 272 6.01 -14.87 21.31
N CYS A 273 7.02 -14.23 21.88
CA CYS A 273 6.94 -13.57 23.18
C CYS A 273 6.62 -12.09 22.98
N VAL A 274 5.52 -11.62 23.58
CA VAL A 274 5.22 -10.19 23.63
C VAL A 274 5.51 -9.68 25.03
N LEU A 275 6.50 -8.80 25.14
CA LEU A 275 6.93 -8.16 26.38
C LEU A 275 6.27 -6.79 26.50
N GLY A 276 5.65 -6.45 27.63
CA GLY A 276 4.98 -5.17 27.88
C GLY A 276 5.68 -4.35 28.97
N PHE A 277 5.84 -3.05 28.72
CA PHE A 277 6.58 -2.10 29.56
C PHE A 277 5.77 -0.81 29.80
N THR A 278 6.21 -0.01 30.78
CA THR A 278 5.60 1.28 31.12
C THR A 278 5.91 2.40 30.13
N ASP A 279 7.02 2.30 29.40
CA ASP A 279 7.51 3.28 28.44
C ASP A 279 8.58 2.68 27.51
N SER A 280 8.93 3.41 26.46
CA SER A 280 9.88 2.96 25.44
C SER A 280 11.32 2.83 25.96
N ILE A 281 11.73 3.63 26.95
CA ILE A 281 13.10 3.57 27.51
C ILE A 281 13.27 2.27 28.29
N ALA A 282 12.34 1.94 29.19
CA ALA A 282 12.34 0.69 29.94
C ALA A 282 12.32 -0.54 29.01
N SER A 283 11.61 -0.44 27.88
CA SER A 283 11.60 -1.52 26.88
C SER A 283 12.94 -1.72 26.18
N ALA A 284 13.76 -0.67 26.02
CA ALA A 284 15.09 -0.76 25.41
C ALA A 284 16.14 -1.34 26.37
N GLU A 285 15.95 -1.23 27.68
CA GLU A 285 16.89 -1.75 28.68
C GLU A 285 16.98 -3.29 28.68
N CYS A 286 15.94 -3.99 28.20
CA CYS A 286 15.94 -5.45 28.10
C CYS A 286 16.78 -6.00 26.94
N VAL A 287 17.17 -5.15 25.97
CA VAL A 287 17.79 -5.58 24.70
C VAL A 287 19.03 -6.46 24.91
N PRO A 288 20.03 -6.09 25.72
CA PRO A 288 21.21 -6.94 25.89
C PRO A 288 20.90 -8.31 26.49
N ALA A 289 19.93 -8.39 27.41
CA ALA A 289 19.54 -9.64 28.05
C ALA A 289 18.82 -10.57 27.07
N VAL A 290 17.88 -10.04 26.27
CA VAL A 290 17.15 -10.83 25.27
C VAL A 290 18.08 -11.31 24.15
N LEU A 291 18.99 -10.46 23.67
CA LEU A 291 19.93 -10.81 22.61
C LEU A 291 20.87 -11.96 22.96
N ALA A 292 21.17 -12.17 24.25
CA ALA A 292 21.98 -13.31 24.71
C ALA A 292 21.36 -14.67 24.34
N HIS A 293 20.04 -14.71 24.13
CA HIS A 293 19.28 -15.90 23.74
C HIS A 293 19.11 -16.06 22.22
N ARG A 294 19.73 -15.21 21.40
CA ARG A 294 19.72 -15.29 19.92
C ARG A 294 18.31 -15.37 19.32
N PRO A 295 17.44 -14.37 19.58
CA PRO A 295 16.11 -14.35 19.02
C PRO A 295 16.14 -14.27 17.48
N LEU A 296 15.08 -14.73 16.84
CA LEU A 296 14.88 -14.57 15.40
C LEU A 296 14.54 -13.12 15.03
N THR A 297 13.91 -12.39 15.95
CA THR A 297 13.53 -10.99 15.80
C THR A 297 13.31 -10.33 17.16
N MET A 298 13.45 -9.01 17.23
CA MET A 298 13.18 -8.21 18.43
C MET A 298 12.69 -6.82 18.03
N GLU A 299 11.37 -6.70 17.86
CA GLU A 299 10.70 -5.51 17.31
C GLU A 299 9.94 -4.74 18.39
N SER A 300 9.98 -3.41 18.37
CA SER A 300 9.21 -2.58 19.29
C SER A 300 8.04 -1.84 18.62
N ILE A 301 7.00 -1.59 19.41
CA ILE A 301 5.89 -0.66 19.12
C ILE A 301 5.45 0.05 20.42
N ASN A 302 4.90 1.25 20.31
CA ASN A 302 4.35 1.99 21.46
C ASN A 302 2.82 2.18 21.41
N ASP A 303 2.25 2.66 22.52
CA ASP A 303 0.82 2.94 22.70
C ASP A 303 0.27 3.90 21.65
N GLN A 304 1.03 4.93 21.29
CA GLN A 304 0.64 5.88 20.27
C GLN A 304 0.37 5.21 18.92
N LEU A 305 1.00 4.08 18.62
CA LEU A 305 0.73 3.28 17.42
C LEU A 305 -0.49 2.36 17.62
N VAL A 306 -0.54 1.64 18.74
CA VAL A 306 -1.62 0.68 19.03
C VAL A 306 -2.98 1.37 19.15
N ASP A 307 -3.03 2.58 19.70
CA ASP A 307 -4.25 3.38 19.83
C ASP A 307 -4.81 3.86 18.49
N ARG A 308 -4.01 3.82 17.41
CA ARG A 308 -4.45 4.15 16.04
C ARG A 308 -5.02 2.94 15.29
N LEU A 309 -4.90 1.74 15.84
CA LEU A 309 -5.50 0.56 15.24
C LEU A 309 -7.02 0.65 15.31
N PRO A 310 -7.75 0.17 14.28
CA PRO A 310 -9.20 0.03 14.37
C PRO A 310 -9.59 -0.72 15.66
N GLY A 311 -10.66 -0.28 16.32
CA GLY A 311 -11.03 -0.81 17.64
C GLY A 311 -11.23 -2.33 17.67
N GLU A 312 -11.67 -2.92 16.55
CA GLU A 312 -11.75 -4.37 16.35
C GLU A 312 -10.38 -5.06 16.30
N VAL A 313 -9.40 -4.47 15.61
CA VAL A 313 -8.03 -4.99 15.52
C VAL A 313 -7.36 -4.90 16.88
N ARG A 314 -7.56 -3.80 17.62
CA ARG A 314 -7.06 -3.66 18.99
C ARG A 314 -7.65 -4.72 19.92
N ARG A 315 -8.97 -4.98 19.85
CA ARG A 315 -9.60 -6.07 20.61
C ARG A 315 -9.05 -7.44 20.22
N ALA A 316 -8.84 -7.68 18.93
CA ALA A 316 -8.25 -8.92 18.45
C ALA A 316 -6.80 -9.08 18.94
N ALA A 317 -6.00 -8.02 18.97
CA ALA A 317 -4.63 -8.05 19.49
C ALA A 317 -4.59 -8.37 20.99
N ILE A 318 -5.50 -7.78 21.79
CA ILE A 318 -5.63 -8.11 23.21
C ILE A 318 -6.04 -9.58 23.38
N ALA A 319 -7.02 -10.06 22.62
CA ALA A 319 -7.43 -11.46 22.65
C ALA A 319 -6.33 -12.43 22.18
N ALA A 320 -5.44 -11.98 21.30
CA ALA A 320 -4.27 -12.71 20.82
C ALA A 320 -3.08 -12.72 21.79
N GLY A 321 -3.16 -11.98 22.91
CA GLY A 321 -2.12 -11.98 23.95
C GLY A 321 -1.24 -10.74 23.99
N LEU A 322 -1.71 -9.56 23.54
CA LEU A 322 -1.03 -8.29 23.80
C LEU A 322 -1.14 -7.94 25.31
N PRO A 323 -0.04 -7.93 26.09
CA PRO A 323 -0.10 -7.66 27.52
C PRO A 323 -0.38 -6.18 27.82
N GLY A 324 -0.73 -5.85 29.06
CA GLY A 324 -0.87 -4.46 29.48
C GLY A 324 0.47 -3.70 29.47
N GLY A 325 0.48 -2.48 28.95
CA GLY A 325 1.68 -1.66 28.84
C GLY A 325 1.46 -0.41 28.00
N ARG A 326 2.53 0.36 27.80
CA ARG A 326 2.59 1.51 26.88
C ARG A 326 3.66 1.36 25.81
N ALA A 327 4.57 0.40 25.98
CA ALA A 327 5.52 -0.03 24.97
C ALA A 327 5.59 -1.54 24.99
N TRP A 328 5.76 -2.14 23.81
CA TRP A 328 5.84 -3.58 23.66
C TRP A 328 7.04 -3.96 22.82
N VAL A 329 7.63 -5.11 23.15
CA VAL A 329 8.68 -5.76 22.36
C VAL A 329 8.19 -7.15 21.95
N LEU A 330 8.14 -7.39 20.64
CA LEU A 330 7.78 -8.64 20.02
C LEU A 330 9.07 -9.42 19.73
N VAL A 331 9.22 -10.58 20.35
CA VAL A 331 10.41 -11.44 20.26
C VAL A 331 10.01 -12.81 19.73
N GLU A 332 10.51 -13.18 18.56
CA GLU A 332 10.29 -14.50 17.97
C GLU A 332 11.45 -15.44 18.33
N MET A 333 11.12 -16.64 18.81
CA MET A 333 12.08 -17.70 19.12
C MET A 333 11.84 -18.89 18.21
N GLY A 334 12.91 -19.41 17.62
CA GLY A 334 12.88 -20.55 16.71
C GLY A 334 13.27 -21.87 17.38
N GLY A 335 12.83 -22.98 16.78
CA GLY A 335 13.23 -24.33 17.18
C GLY A 335 13.04 -25.35 16.05
N GLU A 336 13.57 -26.56 16.26
CA GLU A 336 13.35 -27.71 15.37
C GLU A 336 11.90 -28.20 15.43
N ASP A 337 11.21 -27.91 16.52
CA ASP A 337 9.80 -28.19 16.77
C ASP A 337 9.20 -27.17 17.75
N LEU A 338 7.88 -27.26 17.99
CA LEU A 338 7.19 -26.33 18.87
C LEU A 338 7.68 -26.43 20.33
N VAL A 339 8.15 -27.61 20.75
CA VAL A 339 8.63 -27.85 22.12
C VAL A 339 9.93 -27.12 22.37
N SER A 340 10.91 -27.27 21.48
CA SER A 340 12.21 -26.60 21.54
C SER A 340 12.08 -25.08 21.38
N ALA A 341 11.21 -24.60 20.48
CA ALA A 341 10.94 -23.16 20.34
C ALA A 341 10.33 -22.57 21.62
N THR A 342 9.38 -23.29 22.23
CA THR A 342 8.75 -22.91 23.51
C THR A 342 9.76 -22.90 24.65
N ALA A 343 10.61 -23.93 24.76
CA ALA A 343 11.63 -24.01 25.81
C ALA A 343 12.65 -22.85 25.71
N ALA A 344 13.09 -22.50 24.49
CA ALA A 344 13.98 -21.36 24.27
C ALA A 344 13.35 -20.03 24.70
N ALA A 345 12.05 -19.85 24.41
CA ALA A 345 11.29 -18.69 24.87
C ALA A 345 11.15 -18.65 26.40
N GLU A 346 10.87 -19.78 27.05
CA GLU A 346 10.75 -19.86 28.51
C GLU A 346 12.09 -19.57 29.21
N GLU A 347 13.21 -20.06 28.67
CA GLU A 347 14.55 -19.77 29.19
C GLU A 347 14.88 -18.27 29.12
N MET A 348 14.59 -17.64 27.98
CA MET A 348 14.74 -16.19 27.80
C MET A 348 13.86 -15.39 28.79
N LEU A 349 12.60 -15.81 28.98
CA LEU A 349 11.69 -15.16 29.93
C LEU A 349 12.16 -15.32 31.38
N ALA A 350 12.71 -16.48 31.75
CA ALA A 350 13.28 -16.73 33.07
C ALA A 350 14.50 -15.83 33.33
N ALA A 351 15.44 -15.77 32.38
CA ALA A 351 16.61 -14.90 32.48
C ALA A 351 16.23 -13.41 32.59
N LEU A 352 15.24 -12.96 31.82
CA LEU A 352 14.74 -11.58 31.89
C LEU A 352 14.08 -11.25 33.25
N LYS A 353 13.38 -12.21 33.84
CA LYS A 353 12.82 -12.07 35.20
C LYS A 353 13.93 -11.99 36.25
N ASP A 354 14.94 -12.84 36.14
CA ASP A 354 16.08 -12.89 37.06
C ASP A 354 16.96 -11.63 36.97
N SER A 355 16.96 -10.93 35.83
CA SER A 355 17.61 -9.63 35.68
C SER A 355 16.88 -8.48 36.40
N GLY A 356 15.73 -8.74 37.03
CA GLY A 356 14.91 -7.72 37.69
C GLY A 356 14.09 -6.85 36.73
N SER A 357 13.90 -7.29 35.48
CA SER A 357 13.13 -6.53 34.50
C SER A 357 11.67 -6.35 34.95
N PRO A 358 11.06 -5.15 34.78
CA PRO A 358 9.66 -4.92 35.08
C PRO A 358 8.71 -5.45 33.98
N ALA A 359 9.23 -6.15 32.97
CA ALA A 359 8.46 -6.62 31.83
C ALA A 359 7.30 -7.53 32.25
N THR A 360 6.10 -7.22 31.76
CA THR A 360 5.04 -8.21 31.65
C THR A 360 5.28 -9.03 30.39
N ALA A 361 4.81 -10.28 30.33
CA ALA A 361 5.05 -11.14 29.17
C ALA A 361 3.83 -11.98 28.80
N SER A 362 3.69 -12.28 27.52
CA SER A 362 2.74 -13.25 26.98
C SER A 362 3.44 -14.11 25.94
N LEU A 363 3.38 -15.43 26.12
CA LEU A 363 3.90 -16.41 25.17
C LEU A 363 2.75 -16.88 24.26
N VAL A 364 2.90 -16.67 22.96
CA VAL A 364 1.89 -16.94 21.94
C VAL A 364 2.41 -18.00 20.98
N THR A 365 1.83 -19.20 21.05
CA THR A 365 2.21 -20.36 20.22
C THR A 365 1.29 -20.57 19.02
N GLU A 366 0.09 -19.98 19.05
CA GLU A 366 -0.92 -20.17 17.99
C GLU A 366 -0.63 -19.25 16.79
N PRO A 367 -0.45 -19.79 15.56
CA PRO A 367 -0.03 -19.00 14.40
C PRO A 367 -0.97 -17.85 14.00
N THR A 368 -2.29 -17.99 14.14
CA THR A 368 -3.23 -16.92 13.78
C THR A 368 -3.15 -15.73 14.74
N ALA A 369 -2.95 -15.98 16.04
CA ALA A 369 -2.73 -14.99 17.09
C ALA A 369 -1.39 -14.27 16.89
N GLN A 370 -0.33 -15.02 16.55
CA GLN A 370 0.95 -14.41 16.16
C GLN A 370 0.78 -13.47 14.96
N ALA A 371 0.04 -13.88 13.93
CA ALA A 371 -0.22 -13.05 12.76
C ALA A 371 -1.01 -11.77 13.08
N VAL A 372 -1.97 -11.83 14.01
CA VAL A 372 -2.69 -10.64 14.50
C VAL A 372 -1.74 -9.65 15.16
N LEU A 373 -0.85 -10.13 16.05
CA LEU A 373 0.13 -9.29 16.74
C LEU A 373 1.17 -8.69 15.79
N TRP A 374 1.67 -9.49 14.83
CA TRP A 374 2.57 -9.02 13.78
C TRP A 374 1.98 -7.94 12.89
N ARG A 375 0.67 -8.00 12.63
CA ARG A 375 -0.02 -6.96 11.87
C ARG A 375 0.06 -5.60 12.54
N CYS A 376 0.00 -5.53 13.87
CA CYS A 376 0.18 -4.29 14.64
C CYS A 376 1.54 -3.63 14.34
N ARG A 377 2.60 -4.42 14.21
CA ARG A 377 3.96 -3.95 13.88
C ARG A 377 4.17 -3.67 12.38
N THR A 378 3.59 -4.48 11.50
CA THR A 378 3.83 -4.40 10.05
C THR A 378 3.16 -3.18 9.41
N ASP A 379 1.96 -2.81 9.84
CA ASP A 379 1.25 -1.65 9.31
C ASP A 379 1.70 -0.30 9.96
N ALA A 380 2.63 -0.36 10.92
CA ALA A 380 3.07 0.77 11.75
C ALA A 380 3.49 2.00 10.94
N ALA A 381 4.32 1.82 9.91
CA ALA A 381 4.92 2.93 9.17
C ALA A 381 3.90 3.84 8.47
N GLY A 382 2.72 3.29 8.12
CA GLY A 382 1.61 4.07 7.57
C GLY A 382 0.63 4.57 8.62
N LEU A 383 0.33 3.78 9.66
CA LEU A 383 -0.51 4.25 10.78
C LEU A 383 0.13 5.42 11.52
N ALA A 384 1.47 5.50 11.48
CA ALA A 384 2.23 6.50 12.18
C ALA A 384 2.13 7.92 11.58
N THR A 385 1.58 8.12 10.37
CA THR A 385 1.63 9.41 9.63
C THR A 385 0.57 10.45 10.04
N ARG A 386 -0.29 10.09 10.99
CA ARG A 386 -1.30 10.98 11.58
C ARG A 386 -1.38 10.72 13.07
N ARG A 387 -1.45 11.78 13.86
CA ARG A 387 -1.73 11.71 15.30
C ARG A 387 -3.20 11.38 15.54
N ALA A 388 -3.53 10.97 16.77
CA ALA A 388 -4.91 10.64 17.16
C ALA A 388 -5.87 11.84 17.05
N ASP A 389 -5.35 13.06 17.12
CA ASP A 389 -6.07 14.32 16.95
C ASP A 389 -6.21 14.75 15.47
N GLY A 390 -5.67 13.98 14.52
CA GLY A 390 -5.69 14.26 13.08
C GLY A 390 -4.49 15.05 12.55
N ALA A 391 -3.60 15.53 13.43
CA ALA A 391 -2.42 16.28 13.01
C ALA A 391 -1.46 15.42 12.17
N GLU A 392 -0.79 16.05 11.21
CA GLU A 392 0.13 15.38 10.29
C GLU A 392 1.43 14.99 11.01
N ALA A 393 1.95 13.78 10.73
CA ALA A 393 3.25 13.33 11.19
C ALA A 393 4.05 12.79 10.02
N TRP A 394 5.33 13.14 9.97
CA TRP A 394 6.21 12.95 8.83
C TRP A 394 7.40 12.05 9.16
N GLY A 395 8.06 11.56 8.13
CA GLY A 395 9.47 11.17 8.25
C GLY A 395 10.35 12.40 8.44
N GLY A 396 11.65 12.16 8.48
CA GLY A 396 12.70 13.15 8.65
C GLY A 396 13.68 12.83 9.76
N TRP A 397 13.34 11.90 10.67
CA TRP A 397 14.23 11.32 11.68
C TRP A 397 13.71 9.95 12.14
N GLU A 398 13.68 9.05 11.18
CA GLU A 398 13.53 7.61 11.32
C GLU A 398 14.82 6.99 10.81
N ASP A 399 15.23 5.82 11.32
CA ASP A 399 16.36 5.01 10.85
C ASP A 399 17.71 5.20 11.57
N ALA A 400 17.81 6.11 12.53
CA ALA A 400 19.06 6.20 13.29
C ALA A 400 19.30 4.90 14.08
N ALA A 401 20.55 4.45 14.06
CA ALA A 401 20.98 3.23 14.73
C ALA A 401 22.14 3.53 15.69
N VAL A 402 22.10 2.92 16.87
CA VAL A 402 23.20 2.93 17.84
C VAL A 402 23.58 1.48 18.18
N PRO A 403 24.77 1.21 18.73
CA PRO A 403 25.05 -0.10 19.29
C PRO A 403 23.92 -0.54 20.24
N PRO A 404 23.38 -1.78 20.15
CA PRO A 404 22.17 -2.17 20.89
C PRO A 404 22.24 -1.90 22.40
N GLN A 405 23.43 -1.98 22.99
CA GLN A 405 23.66 -1.71 24.42
C GLN A 405 23.47 -0.24 24.82
N ARG A 406 23.43 0.67 23.84
CA ARG A 406 23.24 2.11 24.01
C ARG A 406 21.83 2.58 23.62
N LEU A 407 20.93 1.66 23.24
CA LEU A 407 19.60 2.02 22.76
C LEU A 407 18.78 2.79 23.81
N ALA A 408 18.82 2.39 25.07
CA ALA A 408 18.12 3.10 26.15
C ALA A 408 18.65 4.54 26.36
N ASP A 409 19.97 4.74 26.26
CA ASP A 409 20.59 6.07 26.31
C ASP A 409 20.13 6.95 25.14
N TYR A 410 20.06 6.36 23.94
CA TYR A 410 19.58 7.03 22.74
C TYR A 410 18.13 7.50 22.89
N LEU A 411 17.22 6.62 23.33
CA LEU A 411 15.82 6.99 23.52
C LEU A 411 15.64 8.07 24.58
N ARG A 412 16.38 8.01 25.69
CA ARG A 412 16.36 9.05 26.72
C ARG A 412 16.84 10.41 26.20
N GLY A 413 17.91 10.41 25.40
CA GLY A 413 18.42 11.63 24.78
C GLY A 413 17.44 12.19 23.74
N LEU A 414 16.86 11.33 22.92
CA LEU A 414 15.92 11.69 21.88
C LEU A 414 14.62 12.28 22.47
N ASP A 415 14.05 11.66 23.50
CA ASP A 415 12.89 12.19 24.22
C ASP A 415 13.16 13.58 24.79
N ALA A 416 14.36 13.81 25.32
CA ALA A 416 14.77 15.12 25.82
C ALA A 416 14.89 16.17 24.70
N ILE A 417 15.41 15.78 23.51
CA ILE A 417 15.45 16.66 22.33
C ILE A 417 14.02 16.98 21.89
N MET A 418 13.18 15.97 21.66
CA MET A 418 11.79 16.15 21.25
C MET A 418 11.03 17.08 22.19
N GLY A 419 11.21 16.91 23.51
CA GLY A 419 10.61 17.78 24.53
C GLY A 419 11.02 19.25 24.41
N ARG A 420 12.26 19.56 24.02
CA ARG A 420 12.72 20.95 23.80
C ARG A 420 12.06 21.61 22.59
N TYR A 421 11.80 20.84 21.53
CA TYR A 421 11.12 21.31 20.33
C TYR A 421 9.59 21.22 20.44
N GLY A 422 9.06 20.64 21.51
CA GLY A 422 7.61 20.43 21.69
C GLY A 422 7.03 19.40 20.72
N LEU A 423 7.84 18.45 20.24
CA LEU A 423 7.47 17.45 19.25
C LEU A 423 6.98 16.15 19.90
N SER A 424 6.15 15.40 19.17
CA SER A 424 5.71 14.05 19.55
C SER A 424 5.74 13.11 18.35
N GLY A 425 5.92 11.82 18.62
CA GLY A 425 5.96 10.83 17.56
C GLY A 425 5.66 9.41 18.02
N ALA A 426 5.07 8.63 17.11
CA ALA A 426 4.88 7.20 17.30
C ALA A 426 6.18 6.48 16.92
N SER A 427 6.73 5.71 17.86
CA SER A 427 7.98 4.97 17.70
C SER A 427 7.73 3.48 17.48
N TYR A 428 8.56 2.89 16.64
CA TYR A 428 8.62 1.47 16.34
C TYR A 428 10.02 1.15 15.82
N GLY A 429 10.57 -0.04 16.00
CA GLY A 429 11.93 -0.27 15.53
C GLY A 429 12.49 -1.66 15.76
N HIS A 430 13.69 -1.87 15.21
CA HIS A 430 14.47 -3.09 15.29
C HIS A 430 15.38 -3.03 16.53
N PHE A 431 14.79 -3.26 17.69
CA PHE A 431 15.47 -3.11 18.98
C PHE A 431 16.68 -4.04 19.12
N GLY A 432 16.58 -5.26 18.58
CA GLY A 432 17.69 -6.21 18.58
C GLY A 432 18.95 -5.71 17.85
N GLU A 433 18.80 -4.70 16.99
CA GLU A 433 19.90 -4.14 16.20
C GLU A 433 20.14 -2.65 16.51
N GLY A 434 19.47 -2.13 17.55
CA GLY A 434 19.62 -0.76 18.02
C GLY A 434 19.13 0.30 17.02
N CYS A 435 18.24 -0.05 16.10
CA CYS A 435 17.70 0.84 15.08
C CYS A 435 16.25 1.24 15.41
N MET A 436 15.95 2.55 15.37
CA MET A 436 14.64 3.10 15.73
C MET A 436 14.02 3.88 14.58
N HIS A 437 12.72 3.68 14.39
CA HIS A 437 11.90 4.42 13.45
C HIS A 437 10.86 5.27 14.18
N MET A 438 10.57 6.45 13.64
CA MET A 438 9.57 7.33 14.21
C MET A 438 8.86 8.15 13.14
N ARG A 439 7.61 8.51 13.38
CA ARG A 439 6.95 9.61 12.66
C ARG A 439 6.68 10.73 13.62
N ILE A 440 7.19 11.91 13.30
CA ILE A 440 7.19 13.09 14.17
C ILE A 440 6.33 14.17 13.55
N ASP A 441 5.60 14.91 14.37
CA ASP A 441 4.74 16.03 13.98
C ASP A 441 5.51 17.32 13.60
N PHE A 442 6.55 17.17 12.77
CA PHE A 442 7.28 18.29 12.21
C PHE A 442 6.35 19.23 11.42
N ASP A 443 6.55 20.54 11.57
CA ASP A 443 5.97 21.51 10.64
C ASP A 443 6.86 21.62 9.39
N LEU A 444 6.56 20.80 8.38
CA LEU A 444 7.24 20.86 7.07
C LEU A 444 6.53 21.82 6.09
N LEU A 445 5.56 22.60 6.55
CA LEU A 445 4.78 23.51 5.73
C LEU A 445 5.28 24.94 5.87
N SER A 446 5.65 25.39 7.07
CA SER A 446 6.19 26.74 7.28
C SER A 446 7.72 26.82 7.13
N SER A 447 8.23 28.02 6.84
CA SER A 447 9.68 28.28 6.80
C SER A 447 10.34 28.09 8.16
N GLU A 448 9.69 28.54 9.22
CA GLU A 448 10.13 28.44 10.60
C GLU A 448 10.16 26.97 11.05
N GLY A 449 9.13 26.21 10.68
CA GLY A 449 9.05 24.78 10.95
C GLY A 449 10.14 23.98 10.23
N VAL A 450 10.45 24.29 8.97
CA VAL A 450 11.56 23.67 8.25
C VAL A 450 12.92 24.00 8.87
N ALA A 451 13.12 25.24 9.34
CA ALA A 451 14.33 25.61 10.07
C ALA A 451 14.45 24.85 11.41
N ALA A 452 13.34 24.70 12.15
CA ALA A 452 13.29 23.91 13.38
C ALA A 452 13.55 22.41 13.12
N TYR A 453 13.01 21.87 12.02
CA TYR A 453 13.28 20.51 11.56
C TYR A 453 14.78 20.30 11.30
N ARG A 454 15.44 21.22 10.59
CA ARG A 454 16.90 21.17 10.39
C ARG A 454 17.64 21.14 11.72
N ALA A 455 17.36 22.09 12.62
CA ALA A 455 18.03 22.18 13.91
C ALA A 455 17.86 20.90 14.76
N PHE A 456 16.65 20.32 14.74
CA PHE A 456 16.37 19.05 15.37
C PHE A 456 17.23 17.91 14.81
N VAL A 457 17.30 17.77 13.47
CA VAL A 457 18.08 16.70 12.82
C VAL A 457 19.57 16.82 13.12
N GLU A 458 20.10 18.04 13.16
CA GLU A 458 21.50 18.30 13.52
C GLU A 458 21.80 17.87 14.97
N GLU A 459 20.96 18.25 15.91
CA GLU A 459 21.13 17.91 17.32
C GLU A 459 20.93 16.41 17.59
N ALA A 460 19.96 15.79 16.92
CA ALA A 460 19.74 14.36 17.01
C ALA A 460 20.90 13.56 16.36
N THR A 461 21.51 14.10 15.30
CA THR A 461 22.76 13.56 14.72
C THR A 461 23.89 13.61 15.74
N ASP A 462 24.10 14.75 16.40
CA ASP A 462 25.17 14.89 17.40
C ASP A 462 25.00 13.89 18.56
N LEU A 463 23.76 13.62 18.99
CA LEU A 463 23.43 12.58 19.97
C LEU A 463 23.84 11.18 19.46
N VAL A 464 23.44 10.81 18.25
CA VAL A 464 23.76 9.49 17.66
C VAL A 464 25.27 9.30 17.55
N VAL A 465 25.99 10.32 17.06
CA VAL A 465 27.45 10.29 16.92
C VAL A 465 28.12 10.13 18.28
N ALA A 466 27.68 10.86 19.31
CA ALA A 466 28.20 10.74 20.67
C ALA A 466 28.00 9.34 21.29
N LEU A 467 26.98 8.61 20.85
CA LEU A 467 26.71 7.23 21.26
C LEU A 467 27.44 6.19 20.40
N GLY A 468 28.24 6.63 19.41
CA GLY A 468 28.95 5.77 18.47
C GLY A 468 28.05 5.17 17.39
N GLY A 469 26.89 5.77 17.14
CA GLY A 469 25.90 5.29 16.18
C GLY A 469 26.09 5.77 14.74
N SER A 470 25.04 5.58 13.95
CA SER A 470 24.90 5.81 12.51
C SER A 470 23.57 6.53 12.24
N VAL A 471 23.57 7.55 11.38
CA VAL A 471 22.35 8.32 11.06
C VAL A 471 21.35 7.53 10.21
N SER A 472 21.82 6.55 9.45
CA SER A 472 21.03 5.52 8.76
C SER A 472 21.41 4.11 9.22
N GLY A 473 20.39 3.27 9.37
CA GLY A 473 20.46 1.86 9.77
C GLY A 473 19.86 0.89 8.76
N GLU A 474 19.02 1.32 7.81
CA GLU A 474 18.49 0.49 6.70
C GLU A 474 17.89 1.25 5.51
N HIS A 475 17.57 2.54 5.66
CA HIS A 475 16.84 3.30 4.63
C HIS A 475 17.74 3.99 3.61
N GLY A 476 19.06 3.92 3.77
CA GLY A 476 20.04 4.71 3.03
C GLY A 476 20.16 6.13 3.58
N ASP A 477 21.24 6.82 3.23
CA ASP A 477 21.44 8.22 3.60
C ASP A 477 20.59 9.14 2.74
N GLY A 478 20.68 8.96 1.42
CA GLY A 478 20.02 9.79 0.43
C GLY A 478 20.13 11.29 0.70
N ARG A 479 19.15 12.06 0.23
CA ARG A 479 19.04 13.50 0.53
C ARG A 479 18.72 13.75 2.00
N ALA A 480 18.08 12.79 2.67
CA ALA A 480 17.63 12.90 4.05
C ALA A 480 18.76 12.96 5.09
N ARG A 481 19.94 12.39 4.80
CA ARG A 481 21.01 12.23 5.80
C ARG A 481 22.40 12.49 5.26
N SER A 482 22.61 12.55 3.95
CA SER A 482 23.97 12.70 3.39
C SER A 482 24.70 13.96 3.89
N GLU A 483 24.01 15.10 4.09
CA GLU A 483 24.63 16.30 4.66
C GLU A 483 25.17 16.04 6.09
N MET A 484 24.50 15.18 6.85
CA MET A 484 24.87 14.84 8.23
C MET A 484 26.10 13.93 8.32
N LEU A 485 26.53 13.30 7.22
CA LEU A 485 27.74 12.47 7.20
C LEU A 485 29.00 13.26 7.59
N GLY A 486 29.04 14.57 7.33
CA GLY A 486 30.14 15.42 7.78
C GLY A 486 30.28 15.49 9.30
N ARG A 487 29.16 15.42 10.03
CA ARG A 487 29.16 15.36 11.51
C ARG A 487 29.61 13.99 12.03
N MET A 488 29.26 12.91 11.31
CA MET A 488 29.59 11.54 11.70
C MET A 488 31.05 11.16 11.39
N TYR A 489 31.54 11.52 10.21
CA TYR A 489 32.82 11.05 9.68
C TYR A 489 33.92 12.12 9.64
N GLY A 490 33.56 13.40 9.79
CA GLY A 490 34.49 14.51 9.64
C GLY A 490 35.07 14.63 8.23
N ALA A 491 36.00 15.57 8.05
CA ALA A 491 36.59 15.86 6.74
C ALA A 491 37.33 14.65 6.12
N ASP A 492 38.09 13.90 6.93
CA ASP A 492 38.87 12.77 6.46
C ASP A 492 37.98 11.63 5.96
N GLY A 493 36.91 11.29 6.68
CA GLY A 493 35.99 10.26 6.24
C GLY A 493 35.17 10.67 5.01
N LEU A 494 34.77 11.95 4.90
CA LEU A 494 34.17 12.46 3.67
C LEU A 494 35.12 12.36 2.46
N ALA A 495 36.42 12.63 2.67
CA ALA A 495 37.42 12.47 1.61
C ALA A 495 37.55 10.99 1.17
N LEU A 496 37.44 10.04 2.10
CA LEU A 496 37.42 8.60 1.75
C LEU A 496 36.18 8.23 0.93
N LEU A 497 35.00 8.73 1.31
CA LEU A 497 33.76 8.49 0.55
C LEU A 497 33.85 9.06 -0.86
N ALA A 498 34.35 10.30 -1.00
CA ALA A 498 34.56 10.93 -2.30
C ALA A 498 35.60 10.18 -3.16
N GLY A 499 36.73 9.79 -2.56
CA GLY A 499 37.76 9.01 -3.26
C GLY A 499 37.25 7.66 -3.76
N MET A 500 36.44 6.97 -2.96
CA MET A 500 35.79 5.72 -3.40
C MET A 500 34.82 5.98 -4.56
N LYS A 501 34.02 7.05 -4.49
CA LYS A 501 33.11 7.44 -5.58
C LYS A 501 33.87 7.71 -6.88
N ASP A 502 35.02 8.38 -6.82
CA ASP A 502 35.82 8.73 -8.00
C ASP A 502 36.47 7.51 -8.67
N ILE A 503 36.72 6.41 -7.94
CA ILE A 503 37.21 5.14 -8.52
C ILE A 503 36.15 4.51 -9.44
N TRP A 504 34.90 4.49 -8.98
CA TRP A 504 33.78 3.86 -9.69
C TRP A 504 33.18 4.75 -10.78
N ASP A 505 32.98 6.03 -10.47
CA ASP A 505 32.29 6.99 -11.32
C ASP A 505 33.00 8.36 -11.29
N PRO A 506 34.14 8.49 -11.98
CA PRO A 506 34.92 9.72 -12.02
C PRO A 506 34.18 10.88 -12.71
N ALA A 507 33.18 10.58 -13.55
CA ALA A 507 32.33 11.59 -14.17
C ALA A 507 31.20 12.07 -13.25
N ARG A 508 30.99 11.41 -12.11
CA ARG A 508 29.94 11.69 -11.11
C ARG A 508 28.54 11.75 -11.73
N VAL A 509 28.24 10.84 -12.65
CA VAL A 509 26.92 10.75 -13.31
C VAL A 509 25.96 9.79 -12.62
N LEU A 510 26.43 8.80 -11.86
CA LEU A 510 25.60 7.82 -11.17
C LEU A 510 25.12 8.38 -9.82
N ASN A 511 23.81 8.57 -9.70
CA ASN A 511 23.09 9.14 -8.55
C ASN A 511 23.80 10.34 -7.86
N PRO A 512 24.08 11.43 -8.58
CA PRO A 512 24.84 12.56 -8.03
C PRO A 512 24.09 13.27 -6.91
N GLY A 513 24.85 13.77 -5.93
CA GLY A 513 24.31 14.46 -4.75
C GLY A 513 23.74 13.52 -3.68
N VAL A 514 24.06 12.23 -3.77
CA VAL A 514 23.77 11.22 -2.75
C VAL A 514 25.10 10.70 -2.21
N ILE A 515 25.23 10.67 -0.87
CA ILE A 515 26.44 10.37 -0.08
C ILE A 515 27.59 11.37 -0.29
N VAL A 516 27.93 11.68 -1.54
CA VAL A 516 28.99 12.62 -1.93
C VAL A 516 28.38 13.88 -2.54
N ASP A 517 28.90 15.05 -2.11
CA ASP A 517 28.43 16.39 -2.50
C ASP A 517 26.91 16.59 -2.41
N PRO A 518 26.27 16.23 -1.27
CA PRO A 518 24.83 16.33 -1.16
C PRO A 518 24.34 17.78 -1.15
N PRO A 519 23.10 18.03 -1.61
CA PRO A 519 22.44 19.29 -1.34
C PRO A 519 22.18 19.44 0.18
N ALA A 520 21.82 20.65 0.58
CA ALA A 520 21.37 20.91 1.94
C ALA A 520 20.13 20.06 2.29
N LEU A 521 20.05 19.55 3.52
CA LEU A 521 18.97 18.74 4.09
C LEU A 521 17.58 19.34 3.88
N ASP A 522 17.44 20.65 3.95
CA ASP A 522 16.16 21.36 3.79
C ASP A 522 15.87 21.79 2.34
N ALA A 523 16.74 21.43 1.39
CA ALA A 523 16.52 21.73 -0.02
C ALA A 523 15.53 20.74 -0.65
N GLY A 524 14.51 21.27 -1.35
CA GLY A 524 13.56 20.45 -2.09
C GLY A 524 12.56 19.69 -1.21
N ILE A 525 12.29 20.15 0.01
CA ILE A 525 11.20 19.62 0.84
C ILE A 525 9.87 19.80 0.10
N ARG A 526 9.23 18.67 -0.24
CA ARG A 526 8.05 18.60 -1.13
C ARG A 526 6.88 19.44 -0.63
N HIS A 527 6.76 19.62 0.67
CA HIS A 527 5.63 20.30 1.31
C HIS A 527 5.73 21.83 1.25
N VAL A 528 6.90 22.35 0.91
CA VAL A 528 7.12 23.78 0.69
C VAL A 528 6.67 24.15 -0.73
N GLY A 529 5.67 25.01 -0.84
CA GLY A 529 5.22 25.55 -2.12
C GLY A 529 3.73 25.88 -2.16
N PRO A 530 3.20 26.29 -3.33
CA PRO A 530 1.85 26.85 -3.44
C PRO A 530 0.73 25.89 -3.00
N ALA A 531 0.96 24.57 -3.08
CA ALA A 531 -0.04 23.56 -2.76
C ALA A 531 -0.57 23.68 -1.32
N LYS A 532 0.27 24.08 -0.35
CA LYS A 532 -0.12 24.17 1.07
C LYS A 532 -1.14 25.28 1.35
N ASP A 533 -1.13 26.34 0.55
CA ASP A 533 -1.95 27.55 0.77
C ASP A 533 -3.23 27.56 -0.09
N ARG A 534 -3.41 26.57 -0.97
CA ARG A 534 -4.56 26.52 -1.89
C ARG A 534 -5.83 26.06 -1.18
N LYS A 535 -6.67 27.03 -0.81
CA LYS A 535 -8.06 26.78 -0.42
C LYS A 535 -8.93 26.57 -1.65
N LEU A 536 -9.44 25.36 -1.82
CA LEU A 536 -10.27 24.98 -2.94
C LEU A 536 -11.73 24.88 -2.52
N LEU A 537 -12.63 25.35 -3.39
CA LEU A 537 -14.07 25.11 -3.21
C LEU A 537 -14.37 23.66 -3.59
N THR A 538 -14.69 22.84 -2.59
CA THR A 538 -15.12 21.46 -2.78
C THR A 538 -16.59 21.24 -2.46
N LEU A 539 -17.18 20.17 -2.98
CA LEU A 539 -18.54 19.76 -2.61
C LEU A 539 -18.53 18.72 -1.48
N PHE A 540 -17.57 17.80 -1.49
CA PHE A 540 -17.32 16.96 -0.32
C PHE A 540 -16.71 17.77 0.82
N ALA A 541 -17.10 17.40 2.05
CA ALA A 541 -16.71 18.12 3.25
C ALA A 541 -15.30 17.79 3.73
N TYR A 542 -14.74 16.61 3.46
CA TYR A 542 -13.41 16.18 3.95
C TYR A 542 -13.26 16.34 5.46
N THR A 543 -14.25 15.83 6.21
CA THR A 543 -14.33 16.03 7.68
C THR A 543 -13.10 15.47 8.40
N ASP A 544 -12.59 14.32 7.94
CA ASP A 544 -11.39 13.65 8.46
C ASP A 544 -10.07 14.40 8.15
N ASP A 545 -10.12 15.47 7.36
CA ASP A 545 -8.98 16.29 6.91
C ASP A 545 -9.25 17.79 7.10
N HIS A 546 -9.89 18.15 8.23
CA HIS A 546 -10.23 19.52 8.62
C HIS A 546 -10.87 20.38 7.52
N HIS A 547 -11.67 19.74 6.67
CA HIS A 547 -12.31 20.37 5.52
C HIS A 547 -11.35 20.92 4.45
N ASP A 548 -10.18 20.31 4.30
CA ASP A 548 -9.15 20.70 3.34
C ASP A 548 -8.75 19.55 2.40
N PHE A 549 -9.03 19.74 1.11
CA PHE A 549 -8.63 18.82 0.05
C PHE A 549 -7.11 18.71 -0.09
N ALA A 550 -6.36 19.79 0.14
CA ALA A 550 -4.90 19.75 0.06
C ALA A 550 -4.32 18.88 1.19
N GLN A 551 -4.86 18.97 2.40
CA GLN A 551 -4.54 18.05 3.50
C GLN A 551 -4.90 16.61 3.18
N ALA A 552 -6.07 16.38 2.57
CA ALA A 552 -6.48 15.04 2.13
C ALA A 552 -5.50 14.41 1.13
N GLN A 553 -4.92 15.19 0.21
CA GLN A 553 -3.87 14.70 -0.71
C GLN A 553 -2.58 14.31 0.03
N ARG A 554 -2.22 15.04 1.09
CA ARG A 554 -1.02 14.78 1.89
C ARG A 554 -1.07 13.52 2.75
N ARG A 555 -2.22 12.84 2.84
CA ARG A 555 -2.31 11.49 3.43
C ARG A 555 -1.36 10.51 2.74
N CYS A 556 -1.19 10.60 1.42
CA CYS A 556 -0.28 9.72 0.71
C CYS A 556 1.17 10.14 0.93
N VAL A 557 1.89 9.39 1.77
CA VAL A 557 3.31 9.62 2.05
C VAL A 557 4.27 8.86 1.11
N GLY A 558 3.77 8.17 0.10
CA GLY A 558 4.61 7.53 -0.93
C GLY A 558 5.07 6.08 -0.66
N ILE A 559 4.67 5.44 0.45
CA ILE A 559 5.10 4.07 0.87
C ILE A 559 4.81 2.92 -0.12
N GLY A 560 3.99 3.16 -1.15
CA GLY A 560 3.81 2.23 -2.26
C GLY A 560 3.03 0.94 -1.96
N LYS A 561 2.28 0.81 -0.84
CA LYS A 561 1.45 -0.39 -0.56
C LYS A 561 0.49 -0.73 -1.71
N CYS A 562 -0.03 0.28 -2.39
CA CYS A 562 -0.87 0.14 -3.57
C CYS A 562 -0.19 -0.50 -4.81
N ARG A 563 1.13 -0.74 -4.76
CA ARG A 563 1.91 -1.44 -5.79
C ARG A 563 2.07 -2.94 -5.56
N GLN A 564 1.47 -3.49 -4.51
CA GLN A 564 1.51 -4.93 -4.27
C GLN A 564 0.88 -5.73 -5.43
N SER A 565 1.44 -6.89 -5.73
CA SER A 565 1.03 -7.74 -6.85
C SER A 565 -0.10 -8.71 -6.54
N ALA A 566 -0.29 -9.01 -5.27
CA ALA A 566 -1.28 -9.93 -4.74
C ALA A 566 -1.82 -9.40 -3.42
N GLY A 567 -2.96 -9.96 -3.00
CA GLY A 567 -3.62 -9.64 -1.74
C GLY A 567 -4.45 -8.36 -1.78
N GLY A 568 -5.55 -8.38 -1.03
CA GLY A 568 -6.42 -7.23 -0.77
C GLY A 568 -7.16 -6.68 -2.00
N VAL A 569 -7.93 -5.61 -1.78
CA VAL A 569 -8.69 -4.92 -2.83
C VAL A 569 -7.82 -3.87 -3.53
N MET A 570 -6.92 -3.19 -2.79
CA MET A 570 -6.09 -2.10 -3.30
C MET A 570 -4.82 -2.60 -4.01
N CYS A 571 -4.46 -2.11 -5.20
CA CYS A 571 -5.20 -1.27 -6.15
C CYS A 571 -5.43 -2.10 -7.42
N PRO A 572 -6.70 -2.39 -7.80
CA PRO A 572 -6.97 -3.42 -8.80
C PRO A 572 -6.45 -3.03 -10.19
N SER A 573 -6.51 -1.74 -10.54
CA SER A 573 -5.98 -1.23 -11.80
C SER A 573 -4.45 -1.34 -11.89
N TYR A 574 -3.71 -1.09 -10.80
CA TYR A 574 -2.27 -1.31 -10.78
C TYR A 574 -1.96 -2.81 -10.88
N GLN A 575 -2.68 -3.65 -10.14
CA GLN A 575 -2.49 -5.10 -10.19
C GLN A 575 -2.72 -5.69 -11.58
N ALA A 576 -3.61 -5.06 -12.38
CA ALA A 576 -3.86 -5.42 -13.77
C ALA A 576 -2.84 -4.84 -14.77
N THR A 577 -2.43 -3.58 -14.60
CA THR A 577 -1.64 -2.85 -15.63
C THR A 577 -0.15 -2.77 -15.33
N ARG A 578 0.23 -2.90 -14.05
CA ARG A 578 1.58 -2.65 -13.52
C ARG A 578 2.11 -1.23 -13.77
N GLU A 579 1.23 -0.29 -14.07
CA GLU A 579 1.56 1.11 -14.36
C GLU A 579 1.44 1.99 -13.13
N GLU A 580 2.47 2.80 -12.84
CA GLU A 580 2.50 3.67 -11.66
C GLU A 580 1.31 4.64 -11.62
N GLN A 581 0.92 5.20 -12.76
CA GLN A 581 -0.24 6.09 -12.89
C GLN A 581 -1.56 5.46 -12.42
N HIS A 582 -1.68 4.13 -12.46
CA HIS A 582 -2.88 3.41 -12.03
C HIS A 582 -2.80 2.92 -10.58
N SER A 583 -1.74 3.26 -9.85
CA SER A 583 -1.64 3.05 -8.40
C SER A 583 -2.33 4.19 -7.64
N THR A 584 -2.73 3.94 -6.38
CA THR A 584 -3.25 5.00 -5.50
C THR A 584 -2.22 6.11 -5.31
N ARG A 585 -0.93 5.73 -5.18
CA ARG A 585 0.19 6.64 -5.01
C ARG A 585 0.36 7.55 -6.21
N GLY A 586 0.44 6.99 -7.42
CA GLY A 586 0.58 7.77 -8.65
C GLY A 586 -0.57 8.77 -8.85
N ARG A 587 -1.81 8.37 -8.56
CA ARG A 587 -2.98 9.28 -8.59
C ARG A 587 -2.89 10.40 -7.56
N ALA A 588 -2.51 10.08 -6.33
CA ALA A 588 -2.33 11.07 -5.28
C ALA A 588 -1.20 12.06 -5.63
N HIS A 589 -0.10 11.58 -6.22
CA HIS A 589 0.99 12.44 -6.67
C HIS A 589 0.53 13.38 -7.78
N LEU A 590 -0.16 12.89 -8.82
CA LEU A 590 -0.63 13.78 -9.90
C LEU A 590 -1.68 14.78 -9.42
N LEU A 591 -2.56 14.39 -8.49
CA LEU A 591 -3.46 15.32 -7.82
C LEU A 591 -2.67 16.37 -7.03
N TRP A 592 -1.62 15.98 -6.32
CA TRP A 592 -0.75 16.90 -5.61
C TRP A 592 0.01 17.84 -6.56
N GLU A 593 0.55 17.34 -7.68
CA GLU A 593 1.21 18.14 -8.73
C GLU A 593 0.26 19.16 -9.33
N MET A 594 -1.02 18.80 -9.52
CA MET A 594 -2.08 19.73 -9.92
C MET A 594 -2.31 20.85 -8.88
N LEU A 595 -2.24 20.51 -7.58
CA LEU A 595 -2.31 21.49 -6.50
C LEU A 595 -1.05 22.34 -6.41
N HIS A 596 0.13 21.81 -6.76
CA HIS A 596 1.37 22.59 -6.75
C HIS A 596 1.39 23.57 -7.92
N GLY A 597 1.07 23.10 -9.13
CA GLY A 597 0.81 23.91 -10.32
C GLY A 597 2.05 24.41 -11.06
N ASP A 598 3.23 23.87 -10.81
CA ASP A 598 4.45 24.14 -11.59
C ASP A 598 4.59 23.17 -12.78
N LEU A 599 4.26 21.89 -12.56
CA LEU A 599 4.34 20.83 -13.56
C LEU A 599 2.98 20.53 -14.21
N VAL A 600 1.94 20.30 -13.40
CA VAL A 600 0.55 20.12 -13.87
C VAL A 600 -0.18 21.46 -13.71
N THR A 601 -0.21 22.24 -14.78
CA THR A 601 -0.57 23.67 -14.72
C THR A 601 -2.05 23.96 -14.91
N ASP A 602 -2.80 23.06 -15.56
CA ASP A 602 -4.21 23.25 -15.90
C ASP A 602 -5.20 23.06 -14.71
N GLY A 603 -4.68 22.82 -13.50
CA GLY A 603 -5.49 22.63 -12.30
C GLY A 603 -6.57 21.56 -12.50
N TRP A 604 -7.81 21.85 -12.10
CA TRP A 604 -8.94 20.93 -12.30
C TRP A 604 -9.18 20.52 -13.76
N ARG A 605 -8.63 21.24 -14.75
CA ARG A 605 -8.78 20.92 -16.17
C ARG A 605 -7.68 20.01 -16.71
N SER A 606 -6.67 19.67 -15.90
CA SER A 606 -5.56 18.80 -16.27
C SER A 606 -6.02 17.46 -16.86
N THR A 607 -5.38 17.06 -17.95
CA THR A 607 -5.61 15.75 -18.58
C THR A 607 -4.78 14.66 -17.91
N GLU A 608 -3.63 15.02 -17.36
CA GLU A 608 -2.73 14.16 -16.60
C GLU A 608 -3.46 13.49 -15.42
N VAL A 609 -4.15 14.30 -14.62
CA VAL A 609 -4.94 13.81 -13.47
C VAL A 609 -6.17 13.04 -13.95
N ARG A 610 -6.87 13.53 -14.99
CA ARG A 610 -8.02 12.83 -15.57
C ARG A 610 -7.65 11.41 -15.99
N ASP A 611 -6.56 11.25 -16.72
CA ASP A 611 -6.13 9.97 -17.30
C ASP A 611 -5.68 9.00 -16.22
N ALA A 612 -4.97 9.46 -15.20
CA ALA A 612 -4.60 8.63 -14.05
C ALA A 612 -5.82 8.13 -13.24
N LEU A 613 -6.85 8.98 -13.11
CA LEU A 613 -8.10 8.65 -12.41
C LEU A 613 -9.09 7.84 -13.26
N ASP A 614 -8.91 7.78 -14.58
CA ASP A 614 -9.83 7.11 -15.50
C ASP A 614 -10.01 5.64 -15.12
N LEU A 615 -8.89 4.93 -14.94
CA LEU A 615 -8.86 3.53 -14.50
C LEU A 615 -9.06 3.32 -13.00
N CYS A 616 -9.45 4.34 -12.23
CA CYS A 616 -9.88 4.14 -10.84
C CYS A 616 -11.30 3.57 -10.81
N LEU A 617 -11.46 2.38 -10.23
CA LEU A 617 -12.75 1.67 -10.13
C LEU A 617 -13.73 2.31 -9.12
N SER A 618 -13.32 3.34 -8.36
CA SER A 618 -14.11 3.90 -7.25
C SER A 618 -14.55 2.85 -6.22
N CYS A 619 -13.71 1.83 -6.00
CA CYS A 619 -14.01 0.69 -5.13
C CYS A 619 -13.81 0.97 -3.63
N LYS A 620 -13.23 2.12 -3.28
CA LYS A 620 -12.80 2.52 -1.93
C LYS A 620 -11.82 1.58 -1.22
N GLY A 621 -11.27 0.56 -1.89
CA GLY A 621 -10.29 -0.36 -1.25
C GLY A 621 -9.07 0.35 -0.65
N CYS A 622 -8.66 1.49 -1.20
CA CYS A 622 -7.59 2.31 -0.62
C CYS A 622 -7.95 2.99 0.71
N LEU A 623 -9.23 3.11 1.05
CA LEU A 623 -9.68 3.66 2.33
C LEU A 623 -9.34 2.70 3.49
N SER A 624 -9.46 1.39 3.26
CA SER A 624 -9.22 0.37 4.29
C SER A 624 -7.84 -0.32 4.17
N ASP A 625 -7.39 -0.63 2.95
CA ASP A 625 -6.13 -1.37 2.76
C ASP A 625 -4.90 -0.48 2.89
N CYS A 626 -5.05 0.83 2.59
CA CYS A 626 -3.97 1.79 2.77
C CYS A 626 -3.90 2.20 4.24
N PRO A 627 -2.73 2.09 4.89
CA PRO A 627 -2.60 2.42 6.32
C PRO A 627 -2.79 3.90 6.64
N VAL A 628 -2.88 4.77 5.62
CA VAL A 628 -3.14 6.21 5.73
C VAL A 628 -4.58 6.61 5.32
N ASN A 629 -5.43 5.62 5.05
CA ASN A 629 -6.85 5.77 4.74
C ASN A 629 -7.17 6.77 3.60
N VAL A 630 -6.46 6.68 2.48
CA VAL A 630 -6.72 7.53 1.30
C VAL A 630 -8.06 7.15 0.66
N ASP A 631 -8.99 8.10 0.53
CA ASP A 631 -10.25 7.92 -0.19
C ASP A 631 -10.16 8.39 -1.65
N MET A 632 -9.43 7.63 -2.46
CA MET A 632 -9.24 7.95 -3.88
C MET A 632 -10.55 7.98 -4.69
N ALA A 633 -11.59 7.28 -4.23
CA ALA A 633 -12.90 7.31 -4.88
C ALA A 633 -13.56 8.69 -4.72
N THR A 634 -13.49 9.25 -3.50
CA THR A 634 -13.96 10.62 -3.21
C THR A 634 -13.12 11.66 -3.95
N TYR A 635 -11.79 11.49 -3.99
CA TYR A 635 -10.90 12.41 -4.72
C TYR A 635 -11.22 12.42 -6.22
N LYS A 636 -11.45 11.23 -6.81
CA LYS A 636 -11.88 11.09 -8.20
C LYS A 636 -13.20 11.81 -8.46
N ALA A 637 -14.19 11.61 -7.58
CA ALA A 637 -15.51 12.19 -7.75
C ALA A 637 -15.48 13.72 -7.71
N GLU A 638 -14.72 14.30 -6.77
CA GLU A 638 -14.49 15.75 -6.64
C GLU A 638 -13.75 16.30 -7.86
N PHE A 639 -12.61 15.70 -8.24
CA PHE A 639 -11.87 16.11 -9.43
C PHE A 639 -12.75 16.07 -10.69
N THR A 640 -13.48 14.97 -10.90
CA THR A 640 -14.35 14.79 -12.08
C THR A 640 -15.48 15.82 -12.10
N HIS A 641 -15.96 16.27 -10.94
CA HIS A 641 -16.94 17.36 -10.86
C HIS A 641 -16.40 18.65 -11.45
N HIS A 642 -15.25 19.09 -10.96
CA HIS A 642 -14.62 20.34 -11.39
C HIS A 642 -14.09 20.24 -12.84
N HIS A 643 -13.50 19.11 -13.21
CA HIS A 643 -12.95 18.88 -14.54
C HIS A 643 -13.98 19.07 -15.65
N TYR A 644 -15.24 18.73 -15.42
CA TYR A 644 -16.33 18.89 -16.38
C TYR A 644 -17.30 20.03 -16.05
N ALA A 645 -17.04 20.83 -15.01
CA ALA A 645 -17.87 21.98 -14.67
C ALA A 645 -17.98 22.94 -15.87
N GLY A 646 -19.19 23.38 -16.22
CA GLY A 646 -19.45 24.23 -17.38
C GLY A 646 -19.22 23.59 -18.75
N ARG A 647 -18.81 22.31 -18.84
CA ARG A 647 -18.56 21.58 -20.10
C ARG A 647 -19.18 20.17 -20.09
N PRO A 648 -20.51 20.03 -19.88
CA PRO A 648 -21.15 18.72 -19.81
C PRO A 648 -20.98 17.88 -21.09
N TRP A 649 -20.84 18.52 -22.26
CA TRP A 649 -20.62 17.85 -23.55
C TRP A 649 -19.25 17.15 -23.67
N ALA A 650 -18.28 17.50 -22.83
CA ALA A 650 -16.95 16.87 -22.84
C ALA A 650 -16.90 15.56 -22.04
N ARG A 651 -17.96 15.23 -21.28
CA ARG A 651 -18.03 14.02 -20.46
C ARG A 651 -18.09 12.76 -21.33
N PRO A 652 -17.49 11.64 -20.89
CA PRO A 652 -17.70 10.35 -21.53
C PRO A 652 -19.19 10.01 -21.64
N LEU A 653 -19.60 9.41 -22.76
CA LEU A 653 -21.01 9.06 -23.01
C LEU A 653 -21.55 8.07 -21.95
N SER A 654 -20.67 7.25 -21.37
CA SER A 654 -20.98 6.34 -20.24
C SER A 654 -21.47 7.10 -19.00
N HIS A 655 -21.03 8.34 -18.78
CA HIS A 655 -21.50 9.15 -17.65
C HIS A 655 -22.98 9.53 -17.81
N TRP A 656 -23.49 9.56 -19.04
CA TRP A 656 -24.90 9.82 -19.35
C TRP A 656 -25.72 8.54 -19.47
N SER A 657 -25.18 7.48 -20.05
CA SER A 657 -25.92 6.20 -20.18
C SER A 657 -25.96 5.41 -18.86
N MET A 658 -24.82 5.27 -18.19
CA MET A 658 -24.68 4.50 -16.96
C MET A 658 -24.74 5.39 -15.71
N GLY A 659 -24.17 6.60 -15.76
CA GLY A 659 -24.27 7.53 -14.62
C GLY A 659 -25.71 7.97 -14.32
N TRP A 660 -26.58 8.02 -15.34
CA TRP A 660 -28.02 8.27 -15.18
C TRP A 660 -28.87 7.01 -15.24
N LEU A 661 -28.27 5.82 -15.05
CA LEU A 661 -29.01 4.56 -15.02
C LEU A 661 -30.25 4.61 -14.12
N PRO A 662 -30.26 5.22 -12.91
CA PRO A 662 -31.48 5.32 -12.10
C PRO A 662 -32.64 6.07 -12.78
N LEU A 663 -32.36 7.01 -13.68
CA LEU A 663 -33.40 7.64 -14.51
C LEU A 663 -33.85 6.70 -15.63
N TRP A 664 -32.89 6.13 -16.36
CA TRP A 664 -33.19 5.25 -17.50
C TRP A 664 -33.92 3.98 -17.08
N SER A 665 -33.60 3.39 -15.93
CA SER A 665 -34.30 2.23 -15.36
C SER A 665 -35.78 2.52 -15.10
N ARG A 666 -36.11 3.71 -14.57
CA ARG A 666 -37.50 4.12 -14.36
C ARG A 666 -38.26 4.32 -15.67
N VAL A 667 -37.59 4.82 -16.70
CA VAL A 667 -38.18 4.95 -18.05
C VAL A 667 -38.36 3.57 -18.68
N ALA A 668 -37.35 2.71 -18.62
CA ALA A 668 -37.35 1.36 -19.15
C ALA A 668 -38.42 0.48 -18.50
N ALA A 669 -38.69 0.66 -17.21
CA ALA A 669 -39.73 -0.05 -16.48
C ALA A 669 -41.16 0.16 -17.05
N LYS A 670 -41.40 1.21 -17.85
CA LYS A 670 -42.69 1.41 -18.53
C LYS A 670 -42.91 0.45 -19.70
N ALA A 671 -41.84 -0.02 -20.34
CA ALA A 671 -41.88 -0.94 -21.48
C ALA A 671 -40.63 -1.84 -21.52
N PRO A 672 -40.43 -2.72 -20.51
CA PRO A 672 -39.17 -3.43 -20.30
C PRO A 672 -38.79 -4.35 -21.46
N LYS A 673 -39.76 -5.01 -22.11
CA LYS A 673 -39.53 -5.86 -23.29
C LYS A 673 -38.93 -5.07 -24.47
N LEU A 674 -39.44 -3.87 -24.71
CA LEU A 674 -38.91 -2.98 -25.75
C LEU A 674 -37.53 -2.46 -25.37
N ALA A 675 -37.35 -2.00 -24.14
CA ALA A 675 -36.07 -1.51 -23.64
C ALA A 675 -34.97 -2.58 -23.76
N ASN A 676 -35.26 -3.83 -23.34
CA ASN A 676 -34.34 -4.96 -23.44
C ASN A 676 -34.02 -5.34 -24.89
N ARG A 677 -34.99 -5.24 -25.81
CA ARG A 677 -34.77 -5.48 -27.24
C ARG A 677 -33.82 -4.44 -27.84
N LEU A 678 -34.03 -3.16 -27.50
CA LEU A 678 -33.17 -2.06 -27.98
C LEU A 678 -31.77 -2.13 -27.39
N ALA A 679 -31.64 -2.48 -26.10
CA ALA A 679 -30.36 -2.57 -25.39
C ALA A 679 -29.37 -3.60 -26.00
N ARG A 680 -29.87 -4.58 -26.77
CA ARG A 680 -29.03 -5.56 -27.49
C ARG A 680 -28.38 -4.98 -28.76
N GLY A 681 -28.84 -3.84 -29.25
CA GLY A 681 -28.35 -3.25 -30.50
C GLY A 681 -26.95 -2.64 -30.36
N PRO A 682 -26.04 -2.88 -31.32
CA PRO A 682 -24.67 -2.33 -31.27
C PRO A 682 -24.64 -0.79 -31.32
N LEU A 683 -25.65 -0.17 -31.96
CA LEU A 683 -25.80 1.28 -32.00
C LEU A 683 -26.04 1.87 -30.60
N VAL A 684 -26.87 1.21 -29.77
CA VAL A 684 -27.13 1.66 -28.40
C VAL A 684 -25.87 1.58 -27.56
N LYS A 685 -25.12 0.48 -27.64
CA LYS A 685 -23.82 0.35 -26.97
C LYS A 685 -22.85 1.45 -27.41
N ARG A 686 -22.77 1.72 -28.72
CA ARG A 686 -21.89 2.75 -29.29
C ARG A 686 -22.25 4.17 -28.81
N LEU A 687 -23.52 4.55 -28.87
CA LEU A 687 -24.01 5.86 -28.46
C LEU A 687 -24.00 6.04 -26.92
N GLY A 688 -24.10 4.94 -26.19
CA GLY A 688 -23.97 4.94 -24.73
C GLY A 688 -22.54 4.94 -24.21
N GLY A 689 -21.51 4.91 -25.07
CA GLY A 689 -20.12 4.79 -24.63
C GLY A 689 -19.79 3.44 -23.97
N ILE A 690 -20.57 2.40 -24.26
CA ILE A 690 -20.42 1.07 -23.68
C ILE A 690 -19.45 0.23 -24.54
N ALA A 691 -18.60 -0.55 -23.89
CA ALA A 691 -17.70 -1.49 -24.53
C ALA A 691 -18.51 -2.53 -25.35
N PRO A 692 -18.16 -2.79 -26.62
CA PRO A 692 -18.95 -3.68 -27.48
C PRO A 692 -19.07 -5.11 -26.94
N GLN A 693 -18.06 -5.57 -26.19
CA GLN A 693 -17.99 -6.89 -25.55
C GLN A 693 -18.95 -7.04 -24.35
N ARG A 694 -19.54 -5.94 -23.86
CA ARG A 694 -20.41 -5.96 -22.67
C ARG A 694 -21.86 -6.06 -23.05
N ASP A 695 -22.58 -6.95 -22.38
CA ASP A 695 -24.03 -7.03 -22.49
C ASP A 695 -24.71 -6.10 -21.49
N ILE A 696 -25.62 -5.26 -21.97
CA ILE A 696 -26.37 -4.36 -21.10
C ILE A 696 -27.29 -5.20 -20.22
N PRO A 697 -27.28 -5.02 -18.88
CA PRO A 697 -28.15 -5.79 -18.00
C PRO A 697 -29.63 -5.62 -18.36
N ALA A 698 -30.38 -6.72 -18.28
CA ALA A 698 -31.79 -6.72 -18.62
C ALA A 698 -32.63 -6.05 -17.52
N PHE A 699 -33.56 -5.18 -17.93
CA PHE A 699 -34.60 -4.63 -17.06
C PHE A 699 -35.67 -5.69 -16.77
N ALA A 700 -36.10 -5.77 -15.52
CA ALA A 700 -37.12 -6.72 -15.10
C ALA A 700 -38.50 -6.36 -15.68
N GLU A 701 -39.32 -7.39 -15.98
CA GLU A 701 -40.69 -7.18 -16.47
C GLU A 701 -41.61 -6.56 -15.41
N GLN A 702 -41.35 -6.84 -14.14
CA GLN A 702 -42.04 -6.28 -12.99
C GLN A 702 -40.98 -5.79 -11.99
N THR A 703 -41.08 -4.54 -11.55
CA THR A 703 -40.16 -3.98 -10.54
C THR A 703 -40.45 -4.55 -9.16
N PHE A 704 -39.47 -4.49 -8.26
CA PHE A 704 -39.65 -4.92 -6.87
C PHE A 704 -40.73 -4.10 -6.17
N THR A 705 -40.70 -2.77 -6.31
CA THR A 705 -41.68 -1.84 -5.74
C THR A 705 -43.10 -2.09 -6.25
N SER A 706 -43.26 -2.35 -7.56
CA SER A 706 -44.55 -2.70 -8.16
C SER A 706 -45.07 -4.04 -7.66
N TRP A 707 -44.19 -5.04 -7.53
CA TRP A 707 -44.55 -6.32 -6.94
C TRP A 707 -44.96 -6.17 -5.48
N PHE A 708 -44.22 -5.39 -4.69
CA PHE A 708 -44.46 -5.19 -3.27
C PHE A 708 -45.82 -4.52 -3.02
N ALA A 709 -46.15 -3.48 -3.80
CA ALA A 709 -47.43 -2.79 -3.70
C ALA A 709 -48.66 -3.67 -4.02
N GLY A 710 -48.48 -4.75 -4.78
CA GLY A 710 -49.53 -5.70 -5.12
C GLY A 710 -49.72 -6.84 -4.11
N ARG A 711 -48.96 -6.86 -3.01
CA ARG A 711 -49.03 -7.92 -1.99
C ARG A 711 -49.96 -7.54 -0.83
N PRO A 712 -50.54 -8.54 -0.14
CA PRO A 712 -51.20 -8.29 1.13
C PRO A 712 -50.16 -7.84 2.17
N GLU A 713 -50.52 -6.82 2.96
CA GLU A 713 -49.71 -6.39 4.09
C GLU A 713 -49.66 -7.52 5.14
N ARG A 714 -48.50 -7.71 5.76
CA ARG A 714 -48.32 -8.63 6.88
C ARG A 714 -47.98 -7.83 8.12
N GLU A 715 -48.70 -8.09 9.19
CA GLU A 715 -48.31 -7.59 10.51
C GLU A 715 -47.06 -8.32 10.99
N GLY A 716 -46.16 -7.58 11.64
CA GLY A 716 -44.91 -8.09 12.19
C GLY A 716 -44.93 -8.01 13.71
N THR A 717 -44.55 -9.09 14.38
CA THR A 717 -44.47 -9.16 15.85
C THR A 717 -43.29 -8.38 16.43
N ARG A 718 -42.30 -8.02 15.60
CA ARG A 718 -41.07 -7.31 15.99
C ARG A 718 -41.02 -5.85 15.51
N GLY A 719 -42.15 -5.32 15.06
CA GLY A 719 -42.26 -3.95 14.55
C GLY A 719 -41.80 -3.78 13.10
N PRO A 720 -41.74 -2.53 12.62
CA PRO A 720 -41.40 -2.23 11.23
C PRO A 720 -39.89 -2.25 10.96
N VAL A 721 -39.52 -2.66 9.75
CA VAL A 721 -38.17 -2.47 9.18
C VAL A 721 -38.31 -1.89 7.78
N LEU A 722 -37.53 -0.86 7.47
CA LEU A 722 -37.52 -0.27 6.14
C LEU A 722 -36.55 -1.03 5.24
N LEU A 723 -37.04 -1.65 4.17
CA LEU A 723 -36.17 -2.24 3.16
C LEU A 723 -35.89 -1.18 2.08
N TRP A 724 -34.61 -0.84 1.89
CA TRP A 724 -34.18 0.17 0.92
C TRP A 724 -34.27 -0.38 -0.51
N PRO A 725 -35.16 0.14 -1.37
CA PRO A 725 -35.31 -0.35 -2.74
C PRO A 725 -34.29 0.35 -3.66
N ASP A 726 -33.03 -0.07 -3.61
CA ASP A 726 -32.01 0.47 -4.50
C ASP A 726 -32.35 0.25 -5.99
N SER A 727 -31.81 1.10 -6.86
CA SER A 727 -32.17 1.09 -8.28
C SER A 727 -31.80 -0.21 -9.02
N PHE A 728 -30.82 -0.98 -8.53
CA PHE A 728 -30.42 -2.26 -9.12
C PHE A 728 -31.38 -3.35 -8.69
N THR A 729 -31.67 -3.45 -7.39
CA THR A 729 -32.66 -4.39 -6.86
C THR A 729 -34.04 -4.10 -7.44
N ASP A 730 -34.47 -2.84 -7.53
CA ASP A 730 -35.82 -2.53 -7.99
C ASP A 730 -36.05 -2.86 -9.47
N HIS A 731 -35.10 -2.50 -10.34
CA HIS A 731 -35.31 -2.54 -11.78
C HIS A 731 -34.58 -3.67 -12.52
N LEU A 732 -33.53 -4.26 -11.94
CA LEU A 732 -32.69 -5.26 -12.62
C LEU A 732 -32.73 -6.63 -11.93
N ALA A 733 -32.77 -6.65 -10.59
CA ALA A 733 -32.75 -7.89 -9.80
C ALA A 733 -33.84 -7.95 -8.73
N PRO A 734 -35.14 -7.77 -9.07
CA PRO A 734 -36.22 -7.70 -8.08
C PRO A 734 -36.40 -8.99 -7.29
N HIS A 735 -35.95 -10.14 -7.80
CA HIS A 735 -35.95 -11.41 -7.08
C HIS A 735 -35.15 -11.36 -5.77
N VAL A 736 -34.09 -10.55 -5.69
CA VAL A 736 -33.31 -10.34 -4.46
C VAL A 736 -34.15 -9.61 -3.41
N GLY A 737 -34.84 -8.54 -3.81
CA GLY A 737 -35.75 -7.81 -2.92
C GLY A 737 -36.89 -8.69 -2.42
N LYS A 738 -37.48 -9.51 -3.30
CA LYS A 738 -38.53 -10.47 -2.93
C LYS A 738 -38.04 -11.46 -1.87
N ALA A 739 -36.86 -12.03 -2.07
CA ALA A 739 -36.25 -12.96 -1.13
C ALA A 739 -35.93 -12.29 0.22
N ALA A 740 -35.40 -11.07 0.22
CA ALA A 740 -35.13 -10.32 1.44
C ALA A 740 -36.41 -10.06 2.24
N VAL A 741 -37.51 -9.69 1.58
CA VAL A 741 -38.79 -9.50 2.25
C VAL A 741 -39.27 -10.81 2.89
N GLU A 742 -39.16 -11.94 2.19
CA GLU A 742 -39.56 -13.24 2.75
C GLU A 742 -38.77 -13.60 4.01
N VAL A 743 -37.47 -13.35 4.04
CA VAL A 743 -36.61 -13.61 5.21
C VAL A 743 -36.92 -12.63 6.35
N LEU A 744 -37.11 -11.34 6.06
CA LEU A 744 -37.44 -10.34 7.09
C LEU A 744 -38.82 -10.59 7.72
N GLU A 745 -39.81 -10.96 6.92
CA GLU A 745 -41.14 -11.34 7.41
C GLU A 745 -41.09 -12.65 8.20
N ASP A 746 -40.28 -13.64 7.78
CA ASP A 746 -40.05 -14.86 8.55
C ASP A 746 -39.35 -14.59 9.89
N ALA A 747 -38.47 -13.60 9.91
CA ALA A 747 -37.85 -13.08 11.13
C ALA A 747 -38.82 -12.29 12.03
N GLY A 748 -40.09 -12.12 11.63
CA GLY A 748 -41.15 -11.50 12.42
C GLY A 748 -41.27 -9.98 12.24
N TYR A 749 -40.59 -9.38 11.26
CA TYR A 749 -40.69 -7.94 11.00
C TYR A 749 -41.77 -7.62 9.98
N ARG A 750 -42.39 -6.44 10.15
CA ARG A 750 -43.22 -5.84 9.11
C ARG A 750 -42.32 -5.07 8.17
N VAL A 751 -42.15 -5.54 6.94
CA VAL A 751 -41.36 -4.81 5.96
C VAL A 751 -42.16 -3.62 5.43
N VAL A 752 -41.55 -2.45 5.41
CA VAL A 752 -42.09 -1.23 4.80
C VAL A 752 -41.11 -0.69 3.76
N LEU A 753 -41.62 0.09 2.80
CA LEU A 753 -40.83 0.80 1.79
C LEU A 753 -41.01 2.32 1.96
N PRO A 754 -40.07 3.14 1.48
CA PRO A 754 -40.22 4.61 1.48
C PRO A 754 -41.44 5.08 0.69
N ASP A 755 -42.01 6.22 1.09
CA ASP A 755 -43.13 6.89 0.41
C ASP A 755 -42.68 7.57 -0.91
N GLY A 756 -42.42 6.74 -1.92
CA GLY A 756 -42.08 7.14 -3.27
C GLY A 756 -40.66 6.76 -3.72
N PRO A 757 -40.23 7.21 -4.90
CA PRO A 757 -38.95 6.80 -5.48
C PRO A 757 -37.76 7.43 -4.74
N VAL A 758 -36.80 6.59 -4.37
CA VAL A 758 -35.55 6.94 -3.71
C VAL A 758 -34.34 6.46 -4.52
N CYS A 759 -33.16 7.04 -4.28
CA CYS A 759 -31.91 6.56 -4.89
C CYS A 759 -30.71 7.01 -4.05
N CYS A 760 -29.69 6.16 -4.00
CA CYS A 760 -28.49 6.35 -3.17
C CYS A 760 -27.49 7.35 -3.77
N GLY A 761 -27.76 7.90 -4.96
CA GLY A 761 -26.89 8.88 -5.61
C GLY A 761 -25.61 8.33 -6.25
N LEU A 762 -25.22 7.09 -5.93
CA LEU A 762 -23.93 6.47 -6.27
C LEU A 762 -23.50 6.65 -7.73
N THR A 763 -24.38 6.40 -8.70
CA THR A 763 -24.00 6.46 -10.13
C THR A 763 -23.62 7.88 -10.58
N TRP A 764 -24.17 8.90 -9.93
CA TRP A 764 -23.77 10.29 -10.13
C TRP A 764 -22.50 10.63 -9.34
N ILE A 765 -22.30 10.06 -8.15
CA ILE A 765 -21.07 10.22 -7.38
C ILE A 765 -19.88 9.68 -8.17
N SER A 766 -19.94 8.42 -8.63
CA SER A 766 -18.84 7.76 -9.35
C SER A 766 -18.47 8.45 -10.67
N THR A 767 -19.40 9.21 -11.26
CA THR A 767 -19.21 9.96 -12.52
C THR A 767 -18.97 11.46 -12.29
N GLY A 768 -18.77 11.90 -11.04
CA GLY A 768 -18.49 13.30 -10.67
C GLY A 768 -19.64 14.27 -10.93
N GLN A 769 -20.87 13.80 -10.98
CA GLN A 769 -22.07 14.62 -11.14
C GLN A 769 -22.64 15.02 -9.77
N LEU A 770 -21.76 15.56 -8.92
CA LEU A 770 -21.99 15.75 -7.48
C LEU A 770 -23.19 16.62 -7.12
N LYS A 771 -23.49 17.68 -7.88
CA LYS A 771 -24.71 18.50 -7.67
C LYS A 771 -25.99 17.67 -7.86
N THR A 772 -26.02 16.79 -8.86
CA THR A 772 -27.16 15.89 -9.09
C THR A 772 -27.25 14.85 -7.98
N ALA A 773 -26.12 14.28 -7.57
CA ALA A 773 -26.06 13.35 -6.44
C ALA A 773 -26.60 13.99 -5.15
N ARG A 774 -26.14 15.21 -4.82
CA ARG A 774 -26.58 15.99 -3.67
C ARG A 774 -28.10 16.18 -3.66
N ASN A 775 -28.67 16.66 -4.76
CA ASN A 775 -30.11 16.87 -4.89
C ASN A 775 -30.90 15.55 -4.75
N GLN A 776 -30.41 14.45 -5.33
CA GLN A 776 -31.06 13.15 -5.22
C GLN A 776 -30.99 12.58 -3.80
N LEU A 777 -29.85 12.74 -3.12
CA LEU A 777 -29.69 12.32 -1.73
C LEU A 777 -30.62 13.13 -0.83
N GLN A 778 -30.65 14.46 -0.93
CA GLN A 778 -31.57 15.32 -0.18
C GLN A 778 -33.04 14.93 -0.40
N ARG A 779 -33.43 14.65 -1.64
CA ARG A 779 -34.78 14.16 -1.94
C ARG A 779 -35.07 12.83 -1.25
N SER A 780 -34.11 11.91 -1.26
CA SER A 780 -34.27 10.59 -0.64
C SER A 780 -34.34 10.70 0.88
N LEU A 781 -33.47 11.52 1.49
CA LEU A 781 -33.49 11.80 2.93
C LEU A 781 -34.80 12.46 3.36
N SER A 782 -35.37 13.37 2.57
CA SER A 782 -36.70 13.92 2.84
C SER A 782 -37.82 12.87 2.82
N ARG A 783 -37.66 11.79 2.04
CA ARG A 783 -38.61 10.65 2.05
C ARG A 783 -38.35 9.67 3.19
N LEU A 784 -37.10 9.57 3.65
CA LEU A 784 -36.74 8.76 4.80
C LEU A 784 -37.04 9.44 6.13
N ALA A 785 -37.13 10.78 6.18
CA ALA A 785 -37.27 11.55 7.42
C ALA A 785 -38.37 11.00 8.36
N PRO A 786 -39.61 10.71 7.93
CA PRO A 786 -40.63 10.15 8.83
C PRO A 786 -40.23 8.81 9.45
N HIS A 787 -39.49 7.97 8.72
CA HIS A 787 -39.02 6.67 9.21
C HIS A 787 -37.82 6.83 10.16
N LEU A 788 -36.93 7.78 9.86
CA LEU A 788 -35.79 8.11 10.70
C LEU A 788 -36.23 8.71 12.04
N ASP A 789 -37.22 9.60 12.02
CA ASP A 789 -37.83 10.20 13.21
C ASP A 789 -38.53 9.15 14.09
N ALA A 790 -39.11 8.13 13.46
CA ALA A 790 -39.70 6.98 14.13
C ALA A 790 -38.68 5.92 14.59
N GLY A 791 -37.37 6.14 14.37
CA GLY A 791 -36.31 5.20 14.75
C GLY A 791 -36.35 3.86 14.00
N ILE A 792 -36.96 3.82 12.80
CA ILE A 792 -37.10 2.60 12.02
C ILE A 792 -35.75 2.25 11.38
N PRO A 793 -35.19 1.05 11.62
CA PRO A 793 -33.94 0.63 11.00
C PRO A 793 -34.12 0.44 9.50
N ILE A 794 -33.07 0.76 8.73
CA ILE A 794 -33.04 0.68 7.28
C ILE A 794 -32.12 -0.48 6.86
N VAL A 795 -32.61 -1.36 5.98
CA VAL A 795 -31.84 -2.50 5.47
C VAL A 795 -31.52 -2.30 4.00
N GLY A 796 -30.24 -2.31 3.66
CA GLY A 796 -29.74 -2.23 2.28
C GLY A 796 -29.31 -3.61 1.74
N LEU A 797 -29.61 -3.86 0.46
CA LEU A 797 -29.27 -5.11 -0.24
C LEU A 797 -28.04 -4.96 -1.14
N GLU A 798 -27.99 -3.91 -1.96
CA GLU A 798 -26.83 -3.63 -2.81
C GLU A 798 -25.70 -2.97 -1.99
N PRO A 799 -24.55 -3.65 -1.78
CA PRO A 799 -23.47 -3.14 -0.93
C PRO A 799 -22.96 -1.75 -1.33
N SER A 800 -22.87 -1.46 -2.63
CA SER A 800 -22.40 -0.16 -3.11
C SER A 800 -23.35 0.98 -2.77
N CYS A 801 -24.68 0.77 -2.83
CA CYS A 801 -25.66 1.78 -2.43
C CYS A 801 -25.72 1.95 -0.91
N THR A 802 -25.61 0.85 -0.15
CA THR A 802 -25.53 0.89 1.31
C THR A 802 -24.31 1.68 1.76
N ALA A 803 -23.15 1.45 1.15
CA ALA A 803 -21.93 2.20 1.45
C ALA A 803 -22.04 3.68 1.07
N ALA A 804 -22.67 4.01 -0.06
CA ALA A 804 -22.91 5.40 -0.45
C ALA A 804 -23.75 6.15 0.60
N LEU A 805 -24.77 5.51 1.17
CA LEU A 805 -25.60 6.12 2.23
C LEU A 805 -24.87 6.17 3.58
N ARG A 806 -24.04 5.16 3.91
CA ARG A 806 -23.32 5.08 5.19
C ARG A 806 -22.09 6.01 5.25
N ARG A 807 -21.40 6.24 4.12
CA ARG A 807 -20.13 7.00 4.08
C ARG A 807 -20.17 8.23 3.18
N ASP A 808 -20.63 8.12 1.94
CA ASP A 808 -20.55 9.26 1.00
C ASP A 808 -21.60 10.34 1.26
N ALA A 809 -22.81 9.95 1.69
CA ALA A 809 -23.89 10.89 1.95
C ALA A 809 -23.58 11.86 3.11
N PRO A 810 -23.07 11.42 4.28
CA PRO A 810 -22.63 12.34 5.34
C PRO A 810 -21.52 13.30 4.89
N GLU A 811 -20.60 12.87 4.02
CA GLU A 811 -19.53 13.74 3.51
C GLU A 811 -20.03 14.76 2.48
N LEU A 812 -20.98 14.39 1.61
CA LEU A 812 -21.52 15.28 0.57
C LEU A 812 -22.63 16.21 1.09
N LEU A 813 -23.25 15.83 2.22
CA LEU A 813 -24.34 16.53 2.89
C LEU A 813 -23.99 16.79 4.36
N ALA A 814 -22.76 17.24 4.64
CA ALA A 814 -22.34 17.53 6.01
C ALA A 814 -23.19 18.63 6.69
N ASP A 815 -23.89 19.44 5.89
CA ASP A 815 -24.85 20.45 6.33
C ASP A 815 -26.27 19.92 6.63
N ASP A 816 -26.55 18.64 6.33
CA ASP A 816 -27.86 18.01 6.52
C ASP A 816 -27.79 16.91 7.60
N PRO A 817 -28.30 17.14 8.83
CA PRO A 817 -28.19 16.18 9.92
C PRO A 817 -28.88 14.84 9.62
N ARG A 818 -29.84 14.82 8.69
CA ARG A 818 -30.53 13.60 8.27
C ARG A 818 -29.58 12.62 7.57
N ALA A 819 -28.49 13.10 6.97
CA ALA A 819 -27.50 12.23 6.34
C ALA A 819 -26.77 11.37 7.38
N ALA A 820 -26.33 11.97 8.48
CA ALA A 820 -25.71 11.26 9.60
C ALA A 820 -26.71 10.31 10.29
N GLN A 821 -27.95 10.75 10.50
CA GLN A 821 -29.01 9.91 11.08
C GLN A 821 -29.33 8.70 10.18
N ALA A 822 -29.43 8.90 8.86
CA ALA A 822 -29.67 7.81 7.91
C ALA A 822 -28.49 6.84 7.84
N ALA A 823 -27.25 7.34 7.89
CA ALA A 823 -26.06 6.50 7.94
C ALA A 823 -26.04 5.60 9.18
N ALA A 824 -26.42 6.14 10.35
CA ALA A 824 -26.49 5.40 11.60
C ALA A 824 -27.62 4.35 11.62
N ALA A 825 -28.75 4.65 10.98
CA ALA A 825 -29.90 3.73 10.88
C ALA A 825 -29.75 2.67 9.77
N MET A 826 -28.75 2.79 8.89
CA MET A 826 -28.55 1.91 7.75
C MET A 826 -27.75 0.67 8.16
N HIS A 827 -28.29 -0.51 7.88
CA HIS A 827 -27.69 -1.83 8.09
C HIS A 827 -27.54 -2.58 6.77
N THR A 828 -26.50 -3.42 6.66
CA THR A 828 -26.51 -4.47 5.65
C THR A 828 -27.59 -5.48 6.01
N PHE A 829 -28.04 -6.25 5.01
CA PHE A 829 -28.97 -7.34 5.24
C PHE A 829 -28.46 -8.33 6.31
N ALA A 830 -27.19 -8.72 6.24
CA ALA A 830 -26.60 -9.65 7.21
C ALA A 830 -26.47 -9.05 8.61
N GLU A 831 -26.00 -7.80 8.75
CA GLU A 831 -25.91 -7.09 10.04
C GLU A 831 -27.27 -7.08 10.75
N PHE A 832 -28.32 -6.69 10.02
CA PHE A 832 -29.67 -6.59 10.59
C PHE A 832 -30.22 -7.95 11.02
N ILE A 833 -30.08 -8.97 10.15
CA ILE A 833 -30.58 -10.31 10.44
C ILE A 833 -29.86 -10.92 11.64
N VAL A 834 -28.53 -10.82 11.71
CA VAL A 834 -27.76 -11.33 12.86
C VAL A 834 -28.16 -10.59 14.14
N ALA A 835 -28.27 -9.26 14.11
CA ALA A 835 -28.68 -8.46 15.27
C ALA A 835 -30.10 -8.78 15.74
N SER A 836 -30.99 -9.22 14.84
CA SER A 836 -32.36 -9.61 15.20
C SER A 836 -32.45 -10.93 16.00
N GLY A 837 -31.38 -11.72 16.06
CA GLY A 837 -31.37 -13.05 16.67
C GLY A 837 -32.20 -14.09 15.91
N TRP A 838 -32.63 -13.81 14.66
CA TRP A 838 -33.29 -14.79 13.81
C TRP A 838 -32.38 -15.98 13.54
N GLN A 839 -32.94 -17.19 13.60
CA GLN A 839 -32.21 -18.42 13.37
C GLN A 839 -32.49 -18.91 11.95
N PRO A 840 -31.49 -18.89 11.05
CA PRO A 840 -31.69 -19.34 9.68
C PRO A 840 -31.96 -20.85 9.62
N PRO A 841 -32.75 -21.31 8.64
CA PRO A 841 -32.83 -22.73 8.31
C PRO A 841 -31.46 -23.29 7.93
N ARG A 842 -31.18 -24.54 8.31
CA ARG A 842 -29.95 -25.23 7.95
C ARG A 842 -30.00 -25.68 6.49
N LEU A 843 -29.12 -25.12 5.66
CA LEU A 843 -29.06 -25.35 4.22
C LEU A 843 -28.05 -26.43 3.81
N HIS A 844 -27.05 -26.71 4.65
CA HIS A 844 -25.98 -27.69 4.39
C HIS A 844 -25.32 -27.55 3.00
N ALA A 845 -25.11 -26.31 2.55
CA ALA A 845 -24.59 -26.00 1.23
C ALA A 845 -23.08 -25.67 1.28
N GLN A 846 -22.35 -26.04 0.23
CA GLN A 846 -21.02 -25.48 -0.02
C GLN A 846 -21.17 -24.21 -0.87
N ALA A 847 -20.43 -23.15 -0.53
CA ALA A 847 -20.48 -21.90 -1.26
C ALA A 847 -19.10 -21.32 -1.54
N LEU A 848 -18.90 -20.81 -2.75
CA LEU A 848 -17.81 -19.89 -3.08
C LEU A 848 -18.35 -18.46 -3.03
N VAL A 849 -17.75 -17.60 -2.23
CA VAL A 849 -18.34 -16.30 -1.87
C VAL A 849 -17.44 -15.14 -2.25
N GLN A 850 -17.94 -14.23 -3.08
CA GLN A 850 -17.27 -12.99 -3.42
C GLN A 850 -17.68 -11.86 -2.47
N THR A 851 -16.79 -11.47 -1.56
CA THR A 851 -16.96 -10.24 -0.77
C THR A 851 -16.99 -9.03 -1.70
N HIS A 852 -17.98 -8.14 -1.57
CA HIS A 852 -18.03 -6.93 -2.37
C HIS A 852 -16.96 -5.92 -1.92
N CYS A 853 -16.37 -5.15 -2.85
CA CYS A 853 -15.32 -4.18 -2.49
C CYS A 853 -15.80 -3.10 -1.49
N HIS A 854 -17.06 -2.69 -1.56
CA HIS A 854 -17.65 -1.77 -0.58
C HIS A 854 -18.02 -2.44 0.75
N GLN A 855 -18.29 -3.76 0.76
CA GLN A 855 -18.37 -4.53 2.02
C GLN A 855 -17.00 -4.53 2.70
N HIS A 856 -15.95 -4.87 1.94
CA HIS A 856 -14.57 -4.84 2.44
C HIS A 856 -14.12 -3.47 2.95
N ALA A 857 -14.42 -2.40 2.21
CA ALA A 857 -13.87 -1.08 2.49
C ALA A 857 -14.66 -0.23 3.49
N VAL A 858 -15.98 -0.43 3.60
CA VAL A 858 -16.88 0.50 4.33
C VAL A 858 -17.81 -0.21 5.30
N LEU A 859 -18.36 -1.38 4.95
CA LEU A 859 -19.47 -1.97 5.71
C LEU A 859 -19.02 -3.06 6.69
N GLY A 860 -17.97 -3.83 6.37
CA GLY A 860 -17.61 -5.08 7.04
C GLY A 860 -18.21 -6.32 6.35
N PHE A 861 -17.71 -7.51 6.73
CA PHE A 861 -18.19 -8.80 6.20
C PHE A 861 -18.40 -9.87 7.29
N ASP A 862 -18.24 -9.52 8.57
CA ASP A 862 -18.29 -10.49 9.67
C ASP A 862 -19.71 -10.97 9.93
N ALA A 863 -20.71 -10.09 9.79
CA ALA A 863 -22.11 -10.48 9.89
C ALA A 863 -22.51 -11.49 8.80
N ASP A 864 -22.01 -11.32 7.57
CA ASP A 864 -22.23 -12.25 6.47
C ASP A 864 -21.63 -13.64 6.79
N ARG A 865 -20.39 -13.68 7.33
CA ARG A 865 -19.76 -14.93 7.78
C ARG A 865 -20.57 -15.61 8.88
N ALA A 866 -20.98 -14.86 9.90
CA ALA A 866 -21.76 -15.37 11.02
C ALA A 866 -23.10 -15.93 10.56
N LEU A 867 -23.80 -15.22 9.66
CA LEU A 867 -25.08 -15.64 9.12
C LEU A 867 -24.96 -16.90 8.25
N MET A 868 -23.94 -16.97 7.39
CA MET A 868 -23.66 -18.17 6.60
C MET A 868 -23.34 -19.37 7.49
N ALA A 869 -22.52 -19.19 8.51
CA ALA A 869 -22.18 -20.25 9.47
C ALA A 869 -23.43 -20.75 10.23
N ALA A 870 -24.28 -19.83 10.69
CA ALA A 870 -25.54 -20.16 11.35
C ALA A 870 -26.47 -20.97 10.43
N ALA A 871 -26.53 -20.62 9.14
CA ALA A 871 -27.30 -21.34 8.12
C ALA A 871 -26.66 -22.68 7.70
N GLY A 872 -25.50 -23.06 8.26
CA GLY A 872 -24.79 -24.28 7.88
C GLY A 872 -24.21 -24.23 6.46
N ILE A 873 -23.85 -23.05 5.97
CA ILE A 873 -23.17 -22.86 4.69
C ILE A 873 -21.66 -22.95 4.92
N ALA A 874 -21.00 -23.91 4.27
CA ALA A 874 -19.54 -24.00 4.23
C ALA A 874 -19.00 -23.02 3.18
N ALA A 875 -18.68 -21.80 3.61
CA ALA A 875 -18.24 -20.71 2.75
C ALA A 875 -16.72 -20.71 2.53
N ASP A 876 -16.30 -20.90 1.28
CA ASP A 876 -14.97 -20.58 0.78
C ASP A 876 -14.97 -19.13 0.28
N ILE A 877 -14.13 -18.28 0.88
CA ILE A 877 -14.04 -16.84 0.59
C ILE A 877 -12.64 -16.57 0.07
N PRO A 878 -12.43 -16.57 -1.26
CA PRO A 878 -11.12 -16.30 -1.84
C PRO A 878 -10.70 -14.85 -1.57
N ASP A 879 -9.39 -14.63 -1.38
CA ASP A 879 -8.80 -13.28 -1.38
C ASP A 879 -8.71 -12.73 -2.81
N SER A 880 -9.87 -12.57 -3.43
CA SER A 880 -10.00 -12.12 -4.82
C SER A 880 -9.88 -10.60 -4.99
N GLY A 881 -9.98 -9.86 -3.89
CA GLY A 881 -10.04 -8.41 -3.89
C GLY A 881 -11.30 -7.90 -4.61
N CYS A 882 -11.14 -7.46 -5.87
CA CYS A 882 -12.19 -6.85 -6.68
C CYS A 882 -12.66 -7.78 -7.81
N CYS A 883 -13.96 -7.80 -8.12
CA CYS A 883 -14.46 -8.52 -9.29
C CYS A 883 -14.01 -7.92 -10.64
N GLY A 884 -13.66 -6.63 -10.66
CA GLY A 884 -13.20 -5.91 -11.85
C GLY A 884 -14.27 -5.12 -12.61
N LEU A 885 -15.57 -5.29 -12.30
CA LEU A 885 -16.64 -4.57 -13.02
C LEU A 885 -16.95 -3.18 -12.45
N ALA A 886 -17.13 -3.07 -11.12
CA ALA A 886 -17.32 -1.82 -10.37
C ALA A 886 -18.21 -0.74 -11.06
N GLY A 887 -19.52 -1.00 -11.17
CA GLY A 887 -20.47 -0.01 -11.69
C GLY A 887 -20.25 0.32 -13.18
N ASN A 888 -20.19 1.62 -13.53
CA ASN A 888 -19.99 2.04 -14.91
C ASN A 888 -18.61 1.66 -15.47
N PHE A 889 -17.60 1.49 -14.61
CA PHE A 889 -16.21 1.29 -15.01
C PHE A 889 -16.06 0.16 -16.04
N GLY A 890 -16.45 -1.06 -15.70
CA GLY A 890 -16.23 -2.22 -16.58
C GLY A 890 -17.13 -2.23 -17.82
N PHE A 891 -18.14 -1.36 -17.88
CA PHE A 891 -18.97 -1.15 -19.06
C PHE A 891 -18.42 -0.11 -20.01
N GLU A 892 -17.56 0.79 -19.52
CA GLU A 892 -17.05 1.91 -20.31
C GLU A 892 -16.12 1.43 -21.42
N ARG A 893 -16.21 2.08 -22.58
CA ARG A 893 -15.32 1.80 -23.71
C ARG A 893 -13.87 2.11 -23.31
N GLY A 894 -12.97 1.16 -23.55
CA GLY A 894 -11.56 1.25 -23.17
C GLY A 894 -11.23 0.52 -21.87
N HIS A 895 -12.22 0.22 -21.03
CA HIS A 895 -11.98 -0.40 -19.72
C HIS A 895 -12.18 -1.93 -19.70
N TYR A 896 -12.71 -2.51 -20.77
CA TYR A 896 -13.08 -3.94 -20.80
C TYR A 896 -11.90 -4.86 -20.47
N GLU A 897 -10.74 -4.64 -21.09
CA GLU A 897 -9.57 -5.50 -20.88
C GLU A 897 -9.09 -5.45 -19.43
N VAL A 898 -8.90 -4.25 -18.88
CA VAL A 898 -8.53 -4.07 -17.46
C VAL A 898 -9.57 -4.71 -16.54
N SER A 899 -10.85 -4.53 -16.83
CA SER A 899 -11.95 -5.12 -16.08
C SER A 899 -11.92 -6.66 -16.09
N GLN A 900 -11.61 -7.29 -17.23
CA GLN A 900 -11.43 -8.74 -17.33
C GLN A 900 -10.17 -9.18 -16.60
N THR A 901 -9.03 -8.54 -16.83
CA THR A 901 -7.77 -8.86 -16.16
C THR A 901 -7.91 -8.83 -14.65
N VAL A 902 -8.62 -7.86 -14.07
CA VAL A 902 -8.91 -7.83 -12.62
C VAL A 902 -9.70 -9.07 -12.18
N GLY A 903 -10.78 -9.42 -12.89
CA GLY A 903 -11.58 -10.61 -12.57
C GLY A 903 -10.84 -11.94 -12.74
N GLU A 904 -9.93 -11.99 -13.72
CA GLU A 904 -9.11 -13.16 -14.07
C GLU A 904 -7.99 -13.45 -13.07
N ARG A 905 -7.70 -12.54 -12.13
CA ARG A 905 -6.67 -12.78 -11.12
C ARG A 905 -7.00 -13.91 -10.16
N VAL A 906 -8.25 -13.97 -9.69
CA VAL A 906 -8.68 -14.93 -8.65
C VAL A 906 -10.13 -15.36 -8.85
N LEU A 907 -11.08 -14.41 -8.90
CA LEU A 907 -12.51 -14.72 -8.85
C LEU A 907 -12.98 -15.60 -10.01
N LEU A 908 -12.75 -15.18 -11.26
CA LEU A 908 -13.26 -15.91 -12.42
C LEU A 908 -12.62 -17.32 -12.54
N PRO A 909 -11.31 -17.50 -12.33
CA PRO A 909 -10.71 -18.84 -12.21
C PRO A 909 -11.31 -19.69 -11.09
N ALA A 910 -11.50 -19.12 -9.89
CA ALA A 910 -12.07 -19.85 -8.77
C ALA A 910 -13.49 -20.34 -9.07
N VAL A 911 -14.34 -19.50 -9.66
CA VAL A 911 -15.71 -19.87 -10.06
C VAL A 911 -15.71 -20.97 -11.13
N ARG A 912 -14.79 -20.92 -12.09
CA ARG A 912 -14.68 -21.97 -13.13
C ARG A 912 -14.16 -23.29 -12.59
N LYS A 913 -13.32 -23.28 -11.55
CA LYS A 913 -12.77 -24.46 -10.90
C LYS A 913 -13.72 -25.09 -9.87
N ALA A 914 -14.61 -24.30 -9.27
CA ALA A 914 -15.55 -24.77 -8.26
C ALA A 914 -16.48 -25.87 -8.80
N ASP A 915 -16.84 -26.83 -7.93
CA ASP A 915 -17.74 -27.92 -8.28
C ASP A 915 -19.09 -27.38 -8.81
N PRO A 916 -19.74 -28.06 -9.77
CA PRO A 916 -21.05 -27.64 -10.28
C PRO A 916 -22.12 -27.50 -9.18
N THR A 917 -22.01 -28.24 -8.08
CA THR A 917 -22.92 -28.20 -6.93
C THR A 917 -22.60 -27.10 -5.93
N THR A 918 -21.39 -26.53 -5.95
CA THR A 918 -21.02 -25.38 -5.10
C THR A 918 -21.79 -24.14 -5.52
N VAL A 919 -22.50 -23.51 -4.58
CA VAL A 919 -23.24 -22.27 -4.83
C VAL A 919 -22.25 -21.11 -4.95
N VAL A 920 -22.46 -20.20 -5.91
CA VAL A 920 -21.67 -18.97 -6.00
C VAL A 920 -22.47 -17.82 -5.39
N ILE A 921 -21.95 -17.18 -4.34
CA ILE A 921 -22.62 -16.09 -3.64
C ILE A 921 -21.92 -14.77 -3.95
N ALA A 922 -22.69 -13.75 -4.34
CA ALA A 922 -22.22 -12.38 -4.48
C ALA A 922 -23.37 -11.38 -4.30
N ASP A 923 -23.32 -10.56 -3.25
CA ASP A 923 -24.41 -9.63 -2.91
C ASP A 923 -24.44 -8.39 -3.82
N GLY A 924 -23.27 -7.99 -4.35
CA GLY A 924 -23.20 -6.88 -5.31
C GLY A 924 -23.64 -7.26 -6.71
N PHE A 925 -24.52 -6.46 -7.29
CA PHE A 925 -25.02 -6.60 -8.67
C PHE A 925 -23.88 -6.61 -9.70
N SER A 926 -22.87 -5.76 -9.50
CA SER A 926 -21.70 -5.72 -10.40
C SER A 926 -20.89 -7.02 -10.34
N CYS A 927 -20.70 -7.60 -9.14
CA CYS A 927 -20.01 -8.88 -8.99
C CYS A 927 -20.77 -10.01 -9.68
N ARG A 928 -22.09 -10.11 -9.48
CA ARG A 928 -22.94 -11.11 -10.16
C ARG A 928 -22.88 -10.97 -11.68
N THR A 929 -22.94 -9.73 -12.18
CA THR A 929 -22.86 -9.44 -13.62
C THR A 929 -21.50 -9.85 -14.20
N GLN A 930 -20.41 -9.56 -13.50
CA GLN A 930 -19.07 -9.96 -13.94
C GLN A 930 -18.92 -11.47 -14.02
N ILE A 931 -19.39 -12.19 -12.99
CA ILE A 931 -19.37 -13.66 -12.96
C ILE A 931 -20.18 -14.24 -14.12
N ALA A 932 -21.37 -13.70 -14.38
CA ALA A 932 -22.23 -14.15 -15.46
C ALA A 932 -21.66 -13.86 -16.87
N HIS A 933 -20.86 -12.80 -17.01
CA HIS A 933 -20.22 -12.46 -18.30
C HIS A 933 -18.88 -13.18 -18.50
N GLY A 934 -18.15 -13.50 -17.44
CA GLY A 934 -16.83 -14.13 -17.49
C GLY A 934 -16.83 -15.65 -17.29
N THR A 935 -17.97 -16.24 -16.93
CA THR A 935 -18.11 -17.68 -16.63
C THR A 935 -19.48 -18.21 -17.06
N PRO A 936 -19.65 -19.53 -17.25
CA PRO A 936 -20.97 -20.13 -17.48
C PRO A 936 -21.85 -20.19 -16.20
N ARG A 937 -21.33 -19.78 -15.05
CA ARG A 937 -22.02 -19.85 -13.75
C ARG A 937 -22.79 -18.56 -13.48
N ARG A 938 -23.80 -18.65 -12.62
CA ARG A 938 -24.52 -17.49 -12.09
C ARG A 938 -24.35 -17.45 -10.58
N ALA A 939 -24.07 -16.26 -10.07
CA ALA A 939 -24.03 -16.02 -8.64
C ALA A 939 -25.41 -15.56 -8.13
N VAL A 940 -25.72 -15.90 -6.89
CA VAL A 940 -26.94 -15.51 -6.17
C VAL A 940 -26.62 -14.57 -5.01
N HIS A 941 -27.60 -13.81 -4.55
CA HIS A 941 -27.50 -13.03 -3.32
C HIS A 941 -27.78 -13.91 -2.09
N LEU A 942 -27.15 -13.62 -0.93
CA LEU A 942 -27.33 -14.43 0.30
C LEU A 942 -28.81 -14.56 0.71
N ALA A 943 -29.57 -13.47 0.65
CA ALA A 943 -31.02 -13.45 0.90
C ALA A 943 -31.81 -14.48 0.06
N GLU A 944 -31.43 -14.72 -1.20
CA GLU A 944 -32.12 -15.71 -2.05
C GLU A 944 -31.95 -17.13 -1.52
N LEU A 945 -30.74 -17.46 -1.09
CA LEU A 945 -30.42 -18.77 -0.57
C LEU A 945 -31.13 -19.03 0.77
N LEU A 946 -31.18 -18.01 1.64
CA LEU A 946 -31.93 -18.08 2.90
C LEU A 946 -33.44 -18.20 2.67
N ALA A 947 -34.00 -17.45 1.72
CA ALA A 947 -35.42 -17.55 1.37
C ALA A 947 -35.79 -18.94 0.82
N GLN A 948 -34.90 -19.58 0.05
CA GLN A 948 -35.09 -20.97 -0.38
C GLN A 948 -35.20 -21.92 0.83
N GLY A 949 -34.34 -21.75 1.83
CA GLY A 949 -34.42 -22.51 3.09
C GLY A 949 -35.72 -22.28 3.84
N VAL A 950 -36.19 -21.03 3.93
CA VAL A 950 -37.46 -20.68 4.59
C VAL A 950 -38.63 -21.36 3.89
N ARG A 951 -38.66 -21.35 2.55
CA ARG A 951 -39.70 -22.04 1.77
C ARG A 951 -39.67 -23.55 1.99
N ALA A 952 -38.48 -24.17 1.96
CA ALA A 952 -38.33 -25.60 2.19
C ALA A 952 -38.81 -26.01 3.59
N GLN A 953 -38.46 -25.24 4.62
CA GLN A 953 -38.92 -25.50 5.99
C GLN A 953 -40.44 -25.37 6.13
N ARG A 954 -41.05 -24.36 5.50
CA ARG A 954 -42.51 -24.21 5.47
C ARG A 954 -43.21 -25.37 4.77
N SER A 955 -42.64 -25.89 3.70
CA SER A 955 -43.17 -27.08 3.00
C SER A 955 -43.02 -28.38 3.78
N ILE A 956 -42.12 -28.47 4.78
CA ILE A 956 -41.98 -29.62 5.67
C ILE A 956 -42.97 -29.52 6.86
N ASN A 957 -43.31 -28.30 7.28
CA ASN A 957 -44.20 -28.03 8.41
C ASN A 957 -45.69 -27.97 8.03
N CYS A 958 -46.02 -27.96 6.74
CA CYS A 958 -47.36 -28.12 6.19
C CYS A 958 -47.54 -29.55 5.68
#